data_AF-A0AAD7HL84-F1
#
_entry.id   AF-A0AAD7HL84-F1
#
_cell.length_a   1.000
_cell.length_b   1.000
_cell.length_c   1.000
_cell.angle_alpha   90.00
_cell.angle_beta   90.00
_cell.angle_gamma   90.00
#
_symmetry.space_group_name_H-M   'P 1'
#
loop_
_entity.id
_entity.type
_entity.pdbx_description
1 polymer ?
#
loop_
_entity_poly.entity_id
_entity_poly.type
_entity_poly.pdbx_seq_one_letter_code
_entity_poly.pdbx_strand_id
1 'polypeptide(L)'
;MLLDIMDNLPRCRFTSAQMALVIHFTKQIGAPDVPSLKGLRKIQQSLQSSCGNKPVKSKSYAGNVFYMNDIRETLARDMANPLVAPHMHFYPEETDGPISETYQAERWKEYEASQLTPMFSKGFKRFWIEELAQLADGRYVIPHTWIVRNGVLTSDVTIVTRTSEGRWSHDASREETIKAEQLELDYTDLIAEFGEVFHWVNNPQVPPMPNKMRELVDDYKDLFVIMVSPWADNISGNRSKQYNKHMNMYTSNGCLPGRLLQQEFHVHYVSSSPHASSAEQFSTFRDHVKSTETRPVKAYNAATKRNCRFILRTPGLPADNPQQSEEASHMGSNANFPCRKCHWGGTKIEKEADGMYHECHFAGVARNPEEIRENLQKQLQLAVLGEPKPIEEFQRATGTKDKITQYWIDILLAKAKELRAANPRRQPNEIADELRAWLEEQPGDKMNPLLDIIGLDPSQDTPVELLHTILLGVMKYIWHHMNTQWSDADRHLLAIRLQSTDLSGLTVPPLRAGYLTQYKNNLIGKHFKTMMQALAFHFALIKAAGDLEIGDMDTYLEQLKIAIANLLDAFDAVDPLQILVKIKLHLLAHIPDDIYEAYNAVNRLAPSRDISLKFASMDRVKHFLSGGYWWNPSLRCWVQAGSAVCRILRLLGWVPPSKVQPGLIKPAAKKKPELQWRLSPPPESMWREGYNLTTQTGDKVMVDSWVVALDSTGKSVLGRISELLIGDKSLPVLRRPTGPEIVADAVQSFLVLDSSSIQFVFSVQHDCRKGNCQPTIIQKEFQEREETDRNVSLIQHSDDDHFIINMAGLHNFVKLCRTLGPSLTDLKPLHPDRVAFHKKASAKVQETRSKGRKKTAEKRRAAAAAKKNTMRR
;
A
#
# COMPACT_ATOMS: atom_id res chain seq x y z
N MET A 1 -35.96 -3.12 -4.98
CA MET A 1 -34.57 -2.60 -5.06
C MET A 1 -34.19 -1.77 -3.84
N LEU A 2 -34.92 -0.70 -3.48
CA LEU A 2 -34.58 0.15 -2.30
C LEU A 2 -34.38 -0.64 -1.00
N LEU A 3 -35.27 -1.58 -0.68
CA LEU A 3 -35.13 -2.46 0.49
C LEU A 3 -33.89 -3.37 0.42
N ASP A 4 -33.48 -3.79 -0.79
CA ASP A 4 -32.26 -4.60 -0.98
C ASP A 4 -31.01 -3.75 -0.78
N ILE A 5 -31.02 -2.49 -1.25
CA ILE A 5 -29.94 -1.53 -1.01
C ILE A 5 -29.79 -1.29 0.49
N MET A 6 -30.88 -0.95 1.20
CA MET A 6 -30.87 -0.71 2.64
C MET A 6 -30.30 -1.90 3.43
N ASP A 7 -30.72 -3.12 3.09
CA ASP A 7 -30.26 -4.34 3.74
C ASP A 7 -28.76 -4.62 3.45
N ASN A 8 -28.22 -4.13 2.33
CA ASN A 8 -26.82 -4.31 1.90
C ASN A 8 -25.95 -3.04 2.01
N LEU A 9 -26.39 -2.02 2.75
CA LEU A 9 -25.56 -0.83 2.97
C LEU A 9 -24.27 -1.19 3.73
N PRO A 10 -23.10 -0.68 3.28
CA PRO A 10 -21.86 -0.77 4.04
C PRO A 10 -22.06 -0.12 5.42
N ARG A 11 -21.57 -0.79 6.48
CA ARG A 11 -21.52 -0.29 7.87
C ARG A 11 -22.86 -0.08 8.59
N CYS A 12 -24.00 -0.13 7.90
CA CYS A 12 -25.34 -0.03 8.48
C CYS A 12 -26.15 -1.31 8.21
N ARG A 13 -25.95 -2.34 9.03
CA ARG A 13 -26.63 -3.63 8.86
C ARG A 13 -27.94 -3.69 9.61
N PHE A 14 -28.98 -4.14 8.91
CA PHE A 14 -30.28 -4.44 9.48
C PHE A 14 -30.38 -5.93 9.81
N THR A 15 -30.90 -6.26 10.99
CA THR A 15 -31.35 -7.61 11.29
C THR A 15 -32.64 -7.92 10.53
N SER A 16 -33.00 -9.20 10.40
CA SER A 16 -34.29 -9.57 9.80
C SER A 16 -35.48 -8.94 10.54
N ALA A 17 -35.39 -8.74 11.86
CA ALA A 17 -36.41 -8.05 12.64
C ALA A 17 -36.47 -6.55 12.32
N GLN A 18 -35.32 -5.88 12.20
CA GLN A 18 -35.29 -4.47 11.80
C GLN A 18 -35.80 -4.29 10.36
N MET A 19 -35.45 -5.20 9.43
CA MET A 19 -36.02 -5.18 8.08
C MET A 19 -37.53 -5.44 8.07
N ALA A 20 -38.03 -6.34 8.94
CA ALA A 20 -39.47 -6.54 9.09
C ALA A 20 -40.17 -5.28 9.60
N LEU A 21 -39.56 -4.56 10.55
CA LEU A 21 -40.07 -3.29 11.06
C LEU A 21 -40.07 -2.21 9.97
N VAL A 22 -39.00 -2.08 9.19
CA VAL A 22 -38.95 -1.15 8.05
C VAL A 22 -40.06 -1.47 7.06
N ILE A 23 -40.23 -2.74 6.67
CA ILE A 23 -41.30 -3.17 5.77
C ILE A 23 -42.68 -2.86 6.36
N HIS A 24 -42.89 -3.10 7.65
CA HIS A 24 -44.14 -2.80 8.33
C HIS A 24 -44.42 -1.29 8.33
N PHE A 25 -43.44 -0.47 8.69
CA PHE A 25 -43.54 0.98 8.66
C PHE A 25 -43.85 1.51 7.26
N THR A 26 -43.14 1.03 6.23
CA THR A 26 -43.39 1.40 4.83
C THR A 26 -44.82 1.06 4.38
N LYS A 27 -45.42 -0.02 4.91
CA LYS A 27 -46.84 -0.34 4.67
C LYS A 27 -47.79 0.61 5.39
N GLN A 28 -47.48 1.00 6.64
CA GLN A 28 -48.32 1.92 7.42
C GLN A 28 -48.40 3.32 6.80
N ILE A 29 -47.35 3.77 6.12
CA ILE A 29 -47.35 5.05 5.38
C ILE A 29 -48.00 4.97 3.99
N GLY A 30 -48.62 3.85 3.64
CA GLY A 30 -49.39 3.69 2.40
C GLY A 30 -48.57 3.51 1.13
N ALA A 31 -47.30 3.09 1.22
CA ALA A 31 -46.50 2.85 0.02
C ALA A 31 -47.05 1.63 -0.78
N PRO A 32 -47.19 1.73 -2.11
CA PRO A 32 -47.65 0.63 -2.94
C PRO A 32 -46.58 -0.47 -3.09
N ASP A 33 -47.00 -1.68 -3.43
CA ASP A 33 -46.15 -2.81 -3.83
C ASP A 33 -45.03 -3.21 -2.85
N VAL A 34 -45.25 -2.99 -1.55
CA VAL A 34 -44.26 -3.35 -0.52
C VAL A 34 -44.21 -4.87 -0.34
N PRO A 35 -43.08 -5.55 -0.63
CA PRO A 35 -43.00 -7.00 -0.52
C PRO A 35 -43.11 -7.46 0.94
N SER A 36 -43.51 -8.71 1.16
CA SER A 36 -43.27 -9.37 2.44
C SER A 36 -41.77 -9.60 2.65
N LEU A 37 -41.32 -9.78 3.91
CA LEU A 37 -39.92 -10.11 4.18
C LEU A 37 -39.48 -11.38 3.41
N LYS A 38 -40.34 -12.40 3.35
CA LYS A 38 -40.11 -13.61 2.55
C LYS A 38 -39.99 -13.30 1.06
N GLY A 39 -40.85 -12.42 0.53
CA GLY A 39 -40.79 -11.93 -0.84
C GLY A 39 -39.48 -11.22 -1.16
N LEU A 40 -39.04 -10.31 -0.27
CA LEU A 40 -37.74 -9.63 -0.39
C LEU A 40 -36.59 -10.65 -0.44
N ARG A 41 -36.53 -11.60 0.49
CA ARG A 41 -35.47 -12.63 0.53
C ARG A 41 -35.45 -13.50 -0.73
N LYS A 42 -36.61 -13.85 -1.29
CA LYS A 42 -36.72 -14.59 -2.56
C LYS A 42 -36.17 -13.78 -3.74
N ILE A 43 -36.50 -12.49 -3.81
CA ILE A 43 -35.95 -11.57 -4.84
C ILE A 43 -34.42 -11.48 -4.70
N GLN A 44 -33.92 -11.27 -3.48
CA GLN A 44 -32.48 -11.17 -3.22
C GLN A 44 -31.73 -12.45 -3.63
N GLN A 45 -32.30 -13.62 -3.35
CA GLN A 45 -31.71 -14.90 -3.76
C GLN A 45 -31.69 -15.07 -5.28
N SER A 46 -32.76 -14.64 -5.97
CA SER A 46 -32.79 -14.63 -7.44
C SER A 46 -31.71 -13.69 -8.00
N LEU A 47 -31.61 -12.47 -7.49
CA LEU A 47 -30.58 -11.51 -7.91
C LEU A 47 -29.16 -12.03 -7.62
N GLN A 48 -28.95 -12.65 -6.45
CA GLN A 48 -27.68 -13.28 -6.10
C GLN A 48 -27.31 -14.37 -7.11
N SER A 49 -28.27 -15.17 -7.54
CA SER A 49 -28.02 -16.26 -8.49
C SER A 49 -27.72 -15.76 -9.90
N SER A 50 -28.18 -14.57 -10.27
CA SER A 50 -27.97 -13.97 -11.59
C SER A 50 -26.66 -13.19 -11.73
N CYS A 51 -26.21 -12.49 -10.69
CA CYS A 51 -25.07 -11.56 -10.78
C CYS A 51 -24.13 -11.60 -9.56
N GLY A 52 -24.52 -12.26 -8.47
CA GLY A 52 -23.73 -12.30 -7.25
C GLY A 52 -22.75 -13.48 -7.23
N ASN A 53 -21.63 -13.29 -6.52
CA ASN A 53 -20.65 -14.36 -6.32
C ASN A 53 -21.26 -15.54 -5.54
N LYS A 54 -20.87 -16.77 -5.86
CA LYS A 54 -21.25 -17.97 -5.10
C LYS A 54 -20.06 -18.42 -4.27
N PRO A 55 -20.10 -18.27 -2.93
CA PRO A 55 -18.99 -18.71 -2.09
C PRO A 55 -18.66 -20.19 -2.28
N VAL A 56 -17.40 -20.47 -2.59
CA VAL A 56 -16.86 -21.81 -2.81
C VAL A 56 -16.38 -22.36 -1.46
N LYS A 57 -16.78 -23.59 -1.13
CA LYS A 57 -16.30 -24.30 0.05
C LYS A 57 -14.93 -24.92 -0.26
N SER A 58 -13.94 -24.60 0.56
CA SER A 58 -12.60 -25.20 0.50
C SER A 58 -12.26 -25.96 1.78
N LYS A 59 -11.39 -26.96 1.66
CA LYS A 59 -10.81 -27.71 2.78
C LYS A 59 -9.28 -27.70 2.64
N SER A 60 -8.58 -27.24 3.67
CA SER A 60 -7.12 -27.15 3.66
C SER A 60 -6.44 -28.51 3.93
N TYR A 61 -5.11 -28.55 3.76
CA TYR A 61 -4.26 -29.71 4.10
C TYR A 61 -4.36 -30.10 5.59
N ALA A 62 -4.63 -29.13 6.48
CA ALA A 62 -4.84 -29.36 7.91
C ALA A 62 -6.29 -29.75 8.24
N GLY A 63 -7.17 -29.89 7.24
CA GLY A 63 -8.56 -30.26 7.39
C GLY A 63 -9.51 -29.12 7.74
N ASN A 64 -9.02 -27.87 7.84
CA ASN A 64 -9.85 -26.71 8.12
C ASN A 64 -10.76 -26.39 6.94
N VAL A 65 -12.02 -26.07 7.23
CA VAL A 65 -13.02 -25.71 6.22
C VAL A 65 -13.26 -24.20 6.23
N PHE A 66 -13.24 -23.58 5.05
CA PHE A 66 -13.52 -22.15 4.88
C PHE A 66 -14.27 -21.90 3.56
N TYR A 67 -14.79 -20.69 3.39
CA TYR A 67 -15.56 -20.28 2.22
C TYR A 67 -14.95 -19.04 1.58
N MET A 68 -14.73 -19.09 0.28
CA MET A 68 -14.09 -18.02 -0.47
C MET A 68 -15.01 -17.51 -1.60
N ASN A 69 -15.06 -16.21 -1.80
CA ASN A 69 -15.65 -15.60 -2.99
C ASN A 69 -14.70 -15.78 -4.18
N ASP A 70 -15.24 -16.12 -5.35
CA ASP A 70 -14.42 -16.28 -6.55
C ASP A 70 -13.86 -14.92 -7.02
N ILE A 71 -12.54 -14.75 -6.92
CA ILE A 71 -11.85 -13.54 -7.37
C ILE A 71 -12.01 -13.32 -8.88
N ARG A 72 -12.14 -14.40 -9.67
CA ARG A 72 -12.31 -14.34 -11.13
C ARG A 72 -13.62 -13.65 -11.48
N GLU A 73 -14.71 -14.04 -10.82
CA GLU A 73 -16.01 -13.38 -10.99
C GLU A 73 -16.01 -11.93 -10.49
N THR A 74 -15.19 -11.64 -9.47
CA THR A 74 -15.10 -10.30 -8.89
C THR A 74 -14.41 -9.32 -9.85
N LEU A 75 -13.25 -9.70 -10.39
CA LEU A 75 -12.53 -8.88 -11.36
C LEU A 75 -13.25 -8.83 -12.72
N ALA A 76 -14.02 -9.86 -13.08
CA ALA A 76 -14.91 -9.79 -14.24
C ALA A 76 -16.03 -8.74 -14.07
N ARG A 77 -16.49 -8.50 -12.84
CA ARG A 77 -17.45 -7.41 -12.56
C ARG A 77 -16.81 -6.04 -12.68
N ASP A 78 -15.57 -5.85 -12.21
CA ASP A 78 -14.84 -4.60 -12.42
C ASP A 78 -14.70 -4.27 -13.91
N MET A 79 -14.30 -5.25 -14.71
CA MET A 79 -14.19 -5.14 -16.17
C MET A 79 -15.54 -4.85 -16.85
N ALA A 80 -16.63 -5.40 -16.29
CA ALA A 80 -18.00 -5.20 -16.77
C ALA A 80 -18.70 -3.97 -16.18
N ASN A 81 -17.99 -3.11 -15.44
CA ASN A 81 -18.56 -1.94 -14.78
C ASN A 81 -18.19 -0.66 -15.54
N PRO A 82 -19.17 0.11 -16.06
CA PRO A 82 -18.90 1.30 -16.87
C PRO A 82 -18.26 2.45 -16.09
N LEU A 83 -18.30 2.45 -14.76
CA LEU A 83 -17.56 3.42 -13.93
C LEU A 83 -16.12 3.00 -13.65
N VAL A 84 -15.77 1.72 -13.85
CA VAL A 84 -14.47 1.16 -13.47
C VAL A 84 -13.64 0.83 -14.70
N ALA A 85 -14.22 0.12 -15.68
CA ALA A 85 -13.54 -0.33 -16.89
C ALA A 85 -12.80 0.79 -17.66
N PRO A 86 -13.33 2.02 -17.79
CA PRO A 86 -12.61 3.10 -18.47
C PRO A 86 -11.33 3.56 -17.76
N HIS A 87 -11.13 3.18 -16.49
CA HIS A 87 -9.96 3.50 -15.70
C HIS A 87 -8.96 2.34 -15.62
N MET A 88 -9.24 1.19 -16.24
CA MET A 88 -8.35 0.04 -16.21
C MET A 88 -7.19 0.21 -17.20
N HIS A 89 -5.97 0.15 -16.68
CA HIS A 89 -4.71 0.20 -17.41
C HIS A 89 -4.09 -1.20 -17.49
N PHE A 90 -3.86 -1.71 -18.71
CA PHE A 90 -3.49 -3.11 -18.96
C PHE A 90 -2.04 -3.35 -19.36
N TYR A 91 -1.30 -2.28 -19.63
CA TYR A 91 0.07 -2.31 -20.11
C TYR A 91 1.02 -1.69 -19.08
N PRO A 92 2.30 -2.06 -19.02
CA PRO A 92 3.27 -1.27 -18.27
C PRO A 92 3.39 0.14 -18.87
N GLU A 93 3.81 1.11 -18.05
CA GLU A 93 4.00 2.50 -18.46
C GLU A 93 5.40 2.99 -18.06
N GLU A 94 6.12 3.56 -19.02
CA GLU A 94 7.31 4.37 -18.76
C GLU A 94 6.91 5.85 -18.70
N THR A 95 7.35 6.50 -17.63
CA THR A 95 7.11 7.92 -17.40
C THR A 95 8.40 8.59 -16.96
N ASP A 96 8.68 9.77 -17.53
CA ASP A 96 9.76 10.65 -17.10
C ASP A 96 9.39 11.42 -15.82
N GLY A 97 8.11 11.35 -15.40
CA GLY A 97 7.57 12.00 -14.22
C GLY A 97 7.58 11.12 -12.96
N PRO A 98 7.01 11.60 -11.84
CA PRO A 98 6.95 10.81 -10.62
C PRO A 98 6.06 9.57 -10.80
N ILE A 99 6.52 8.45 -10.25
CA ILE A 99 5.72 7.22 -10.16
C ILE A 99 4.56 7.49 -9.21
N SER A 100 3.35 7.40 -9.74
CA SER A 100 2.09 7.58 -9.00
C SER A 100 1.16 6.38 -9.12
N GLU A 101 1.49 5.45 -10.02
CA GLU A 101 0.63 4.34 -10.39
C GLU A 101 1.40 3.01 -10.39
N THR A 102 0.74 1.91 -10.05
CA THR A 102 1.40 0.60 -9.92
C THR A 102 1.95 0.06 -11.24
N TYR A 103 1.35 0.43 -12.36
CA TYR A 103 1.80 0.07 -13.71
C TYR A 103 2.98 0.90 -14.22
N GLN A 104 3.36 1.97 -13.52
CA GLN A 104 4.57 2.76 -13.78
C GLN A 104 5.81 2.23 -13.06
N ALA A 105 5.60 1.33 -12.08
CA ALA A 105 6.68 0.79 -11.27
C ALA A 105 7.44 -0.33 -11.99
N GLU A 106 8.74 -0.45 -11.69
CA GLU A 106 9.66 -1.39 -12.35
C GLU A 106 9.14 -2.83 -12.33
N ARG A 107 8.45 -3.21 -11.25
CA ARG A 107 7.97 -4.57 -11.06
C ARG A 107 7.08 -5.10 -12.20
N TRP A 108 6.31 -4.23 -12.85
CA TRP A 108 5.49 -4.67 -14.00
C TRP A 108 6.34 -4.98 -15.23
N LYS A 109 7.48 -4.30 -15.39
CA LYS A 109 8.42 -4.46 -16.51
C LYS A 109 9.33 -5.67 -16.32
N GLU A 110 9.46 -6.18 -15.10
CA GLU A 110 10.20 -7.43 -14.81
C GLU A 110 9.45 -8.70 -15.25
N TYR A 111 8.15 -8.62 -15.55
CA TYR A 111 7.41 -9.72 -16.14
C TYR A 111 7.84 -9.95 -17.59
N GLU A 112 7.94 -11.21 -17.99
CA GLU A 112 8.14 -11.53 -19.41
C GLU A 112 6.96 -11.03 -20.24
N ALA A 113 7.20 -10.67 -21.50
CA ALA A 113 6.15 -10.20 -22.42
C ALA A 113 4.94 -11.16 -22.51
N SER A 114 5.21 -12.47 -22.46
CA SER A 114 4.18 -13.53 -22.48
C SER A 114 3.33 -13.59 -21.19
N GLN A 115 3.81 -12.98 -20.11
CA GLN A 115 3.13 -12.90 -18.82
C GLN A 115 2.33 -11.59 -18.66
N LEU A 116 2.55 -10.62 -19.56
CA LEU A 116 1.82 -9.35 -19.68
C LEU A 116 0.65 -9.46 -20.68
N THR A 117 -0.09 -8.37 -20.87
CA THR A 117 -1.15 -8.30 -21.89
C THR A 117 -0.53 -8.53 -23.27
N PRO A 118 -0.81 -9.67 -23.95
CA PRO A 118 0.00 -10.14 -25.08
C PRO A 118 -0.42 -9.54 -26.41
N MET A 119 -1.45 -8.69 -26.42
CA MET A 119 -2.02 -8.17 -27.66
C MET A 119 -2.55 -6.75 -27.54
N PHE A 120 -2.63 -6.09 -28.70
CA PHE A 120 -3.28 -4.82 -28.91
C PHE A 120 -4.43 -4.98 -29.93
N SER A 121 -5.56 -4.32 -29.67
CA SER A 121 -6.74 -4.37 -30.55
C SER A 121 -7.02 -3.00 -31.19
N LYS A 122 -7.00 -2.96 -32.53
CA LYS A 122 -7.41 -1.80 -33.35
C LYS A 122 -8.64 -2.17 -34.18
N GLY A 123 -9.82 -1.74 -33.74
CA GLY A 123 -11.08 -2.16 -34.35
C GLY A 123 -11.28 -3.69 -34.24
N PHE A 124 -11.35 -4.37 -35.39
CA PHE A 124 -11.46 -5.83 -35.48
C PHE A 124 -10.11 -6.54 -35.69
N LYS A 125 -9.00 -5.80 -35.75
CA LYS A 125 -7.66 -6.37 -35.92
C LYS A 125 -6.99 -6.60 -34.58
N ARG A 126 -6.23 -7.69 -34.47
CA ARG A 126 -5.57 -8.14 -33.23
C ARG A 126 -4.09 -8.38 -33.50
N PHE A 127 -3.27 -7.49 -32.96
CA PHE A 127 -1.82 -7.56 -33.07
C PHE A 127 -1.30 -8.28 -31.82
N TRP A 128 -0.84 -9.51 -31.99
CA TRP A 128 -0.21 -10.26 -30.92
C TRP A 128 1.29 -10.00 -30.90
N ILE A 129 1.90 -10.11 -29.72
CA ILE A 129 3.35 -10.21 -29.64
C ILE A 129 3.82 -11.45 -30.41
N GLU A 130 5.02 -11.39 -30.95
CA GLU A 130 5.71 -12.47 -31.65
C GLU A 130 4.98 -12.97 -32.92
N GLU A 131 4.14 -12.12 -33.52
CA GLU A 131 3.48 -12.38 -34.81
C GLU A 131 3.84 -11.32 -35.86
N LEU A 132 3.88 -11.76 -37.12
CA LEU A 132 4.09 -10.86 -38.24
C LEU A 132 2.90 -9.89 -38.38
N ALA A 133 3.22 -8.60 -38.52
CA ALA A 133 2.27 -7.52 -38.79
C ALA A 133 2.83 -6.56 -39.84
N GLN A 134 1.97 -5.74 -40.44
CA GLN A 134 2.36 -4.68 -41.37
C GLN A 134 2.01 -3.30 -40.81
N LEU A 135 2.91 -2.34 -41.00
CA LEU A 135 2.70 -0.93 -40.73
C LEU A 135 1.95 -0.25 -41.88
N ALA A 136 1.35 0.90 -41.60
CA ALA A 136 0.67 1.73 -42.61
C ALA A 136 1.58 2.23 -43.74
N ASP A 137 2.90 2.24 -43.54
CA ASP A 137 3.90 2.57 -44.57
C ASP A 137 4.34 1.36 -45.43
N GLY A 138 3.76 0.18 -45.18
CA GLY A 138 4.03 -1.06 -45.91
C GLY A 138 5.20 -1.90 -45.36
N ARG A 139 5.93 -1.44 -44.34
CA ARG A 139 6.97 -2.25 -43.68
C ARG A 139 6.34 -3.38 -42.87
N TYR A 140 7.04 -4.51 -42.79
CA TYR A 140 6.64 -5.65 -41.96
C TYR A 140 7.44 -5.69 -40.68
N VAL A 141 6.79 -6.08 -39.59
CA VAL A 141 7.38 -6.05 -38.25
C VAL A 141 6.89 -7.24 -37.41
N ILE A 142 7.66 -7.59 -36.37
CA ILE A 142 7.25 -8.51 -35.31
C ILE A 142 7.27 -7.75 -33.97
N PRO A 143 6.12 -7.49 -33.34
CA PRO A 143 6.07 -6.82 -32.03
C PRO A 143 6.51 -7.73 -30.89
N HIS A 144 7.33 -7.23 -29.95
CA HIS A 144 7.84 -8.04 -28.83
C HIS A 144 7.17 -7.78 -27.49
N THR A 145 6.82 -6.53 -27.19
CA THR A 145 6.20 -6.15 -25.91
C THR A 145 5.39 -4.88 -26.05
N TRP A 146 4.19 -4.85 -25.45
CA TRP A 146 3.34 -3.67 -25.42
C TRP A 146 3.62 -2.82 -24.19
N ILE A 147 3.98 -1.55 -24.39
CA ILE A 147 4.33 -0.62 -23.31
C ILE A 147 3.89 0.81 -23.65
N VAL A 148 3.36 1.51 -22.66
CA VAL A 148 2.96 2.92 -22.80
C VAL A 148 4.18 3.79 -22.54
N ARG A 149 4.55 4.64 -23.52
CA ARG A 149 5.62 5.62 -23.41
C ARG A 149 5.06 6.99 -23.71
N ASN A 150 5.24 7.95 -22.80
CA ASN A 150 4.72 9.33 -22.97
C ASN A 150 3.20 9.38 -23.26
N GLY A 151 2.43 8.52 -22.60
CA GLY A 151 0.97 8.43 -22.78
C GLY A 151 0.52 7.77 -24.08
N VAL A 152 1.43 7.21 -24.88
CA VAL A 152 1.13 6.53 -26.14
C VAL A 152 1.51 5.06 -26.04
N LEU A 153 0.63 4.16 -26.49
CA LEU A 153 0.95 2.73 -26.56
C LEU A 153 1.95 2.48 -27.69
N THR A 154 3.07 1.84 -27.35
CA THR A 154 4.17 1.51 -28.24
C THR A 154 4.51 0.02 -28.15
N SER A 155 5.31 -0.44 -29.11
CA SER A 155 6.00 -1.72 -29.02
C SER A 155 7.42 -1.58 -29.56
N ASP A 156 8.34 -2.30 -28.94
CA ASP A 156 9.63 -2.60 -29.57
C ASP A 156 9.40 -3.75 -30.55
N VAL A 157 9.92 -3.60 -31.77
CA VAL A 157 9.62 -4.50 -32.89
C VAL A 157 10.88 -4.83 -33.67
N THR A 158 10.97 -6.05 -34.16
CA THR A 158 11.98 -6.41 -35.17
C THR A 158 11.44 -6.12 -36.57
N ILE A 159 12.24 -5.45 -37.40
CA ILE A 159 11.90 -5.21 -38.80
C ILE A 159 12.06 -6.49 -39.64
N VAL A 160 11.02 -6.82 -40.40
CA VAL A 160 10.99 -7.96 -41.32
C VAL A 160 11.04 -7.48 -42.75
N THR A 161 11.88 -8.11 -43.57
CA THR A 161 11.98 -7.84 -45.00
C THR A 161 11.53 -9.02 -45.81
N ARG A 162 10.94 -8.76 -46.98
CA ARG A 162 10.55 -9.80 -47.94
C ARG A 162 11.44 -9.68 -49.18
N THR A 163 12.12 -10.77 -49.52
CA THR A 163 13.01 -10.84 -50.69
C THR A 163 12.21 -10.85 -51.98
N SER A 164 12.88 -10.57 -53.10
CA SER A 164 12.28 -10.66 -54.45
C SER A 164 11.77 -12.05 -54.81
N GLU A 165 12.28 -13.10 -54.15
CA GLU A 165 11.85 -14.50 -54.30
C GLU A 165 10.65 -14.85 -53.39
N GLY A 166 10.11 -13.87 -52.66
CA GLY A 166 8.96 -14.06 -51.76
C GLY A 166 9.31 -14.70 -50.41
N ARG A 167 10.60 -14.81 -50.06
CA ARG A 167 11.06 -15.32 -48.76
C ARG A 167 11.15 -14.20 -47.73
N TRP A 168 10.93 -14.51 -46.47
CA TRP A 168 10.92 -13.55 -45.35
C TRP A 168 12.25 -13.59 -44.61
N SER A 169 12.79 -12.44 -44.24
CA SER A 169 14.04 -12.33 -43.50
C SER A 169 13.83 -11.50 -42.25
N HIS A 170 14.26 -12.07 -41.13
CA HIS A 170 14.24 -11.51 -39.80
C HIS A 170 15.67 -11.11 -39.41
N ASP A 171 15.87 -9.87 -38.96
CA ASP A 171 17.15 -9.38 -38.46
C ASP A 171 16.96 -8.86 -37.03
N ALA A 172 17.20 -9.73 -36.05
CA ALA A 172 17.08 -9.40 -34.62
C ALA A 172 18.01 -8.25 -34.17
N SER A 173 18.99 -7.86 -34.99
CA SER A 173 19.85 -6.71 -34.69
C SER A 173 19.21 -5.36 -35.06
N ARG A 174 18.06 -5.38 -35.74
CA ARG A 174 17.31 -4.19 -36.19
C ARG A 174 15.99 -4.07 -35.45
N GLU A 175 16.07 -3.65 -34.19
CA GLU A 175 14.92 -3.27 -33.40
C GLU A 175 14.58 -1.79 -33.58
N GLU A 176 13.29 -1.49 -33.71
CA GLU A 176 12.75 -0.14 -33.73
C GLU A 176 11.58 -0.05 -32.73
N THR A 177 11.37 1.11 -32.12
CA THR A 177 10.14 1.39 -31.36
C THR A 177 9.09 2.01 -32.28
N ILE A 178 7.91 1.41 -32.36
CA ILE A 178 6.77 1.93 -33.12
C ILE A 178 5.63 2.37 -32.21
N LYS A 179 4.79 3.27 -32.70
CA LYS A 179 3.49 3.53 -32.08
C LYS A 179 2.50 2.44 -32.53
N ALA A 180 1.72 1.90 -31.60
CA ALA A 180 0.74 0.85 -31.92
C ALA A 180 -0.29 1.28 -32.98
N GLU A 181 -0.59 2.59 -33.08
CA GLU A 181 -1.49 3.15 -34.09
C GLU A 181 -0.98 3.00 -35.54
N GLN A 182 0.34 2.85 -35.74
CA GLN A 182 0.94 2.68 -37.06
C GLN A 182 0.67 1.29 -37.66
N LEU A 183 0.25 0.32 -36.85
CA LEU A 183 -0.07 -1.02 -37.31
C LEU A 183 -1.35 -1.01 -38.15
N GLU A 184 -1.27 -1.63 -39.32
CA GLU A 184 -2.34 -1.65 -40.30
C GLU A 184 -2.85 -3.07 -40.57
N LEU A 185 -2.03 -4.04 -40.96
CA LEU A 185 -2.46 -5.42 -41.21
C LEU A 185 -1.98 -6.36 -40.10
N ASP A 186 -2.90 -7.12 -39.51
CA ASP A 186 -2.54 -8.14 -38.52
C ASP A 186 -2.14 -9.47 -39.19
N TYR A 187 -1.68 -10.42 -38.39
CA TYR A 187 -1.25 -11.73 -38.90
C TYR A 187 -2.33 -12.47 -39.71
N THR A 188 -3.60 -12.29 -39.35
CA THR A 188 -4.73 -12.93 -40.06
C THR A 188 -4.96 -12.28 -41.42
N ASP A 189 -4.83 -10.96 -41.52
CA ASP A 189 -4.83 -10.25 -42.79
C ASP A 189 -3.66 -10.73 -43.69
N LEU A 190 -2.47 -10.88 -43.12
CA LEU A 190 -1.28 -11.30 -43.87
C LEU A 190 -1.34 -12.76 -44.35
N ILE A 191 -1.93 -13.67 -43.57
CA ILE A 191 -2.22 -15.03 -44.04
C ILE A 191 -3.19 -14.99 -45.22
N ALA A 192 -4.22 -14.14 -45.16
CA ALA A 192 -5.19 -14.02 -46.25
C ALA A 192 -4.55 -13.48 -47.54
N GLU A 193 -3.52 -12.63 -47.41
CA GLU A 193 -2.79 -12.05 -48.54
C GLU A 193 -1.70 -12.97 -49.11
N PHE A 194 -0.90 -13.62 -48.25
CA PHE A 194 0.32 -14.33 -48.64
C PHE A 194 0.24 -15.86 -48.50
N GLY A 195 -0.84 -16.39 -47.91
CA GLY A 195 -1.01 -17.81 -47.60
C GLY A 195 -0.57 -18.18 -46.18
N GLU A 196 -0.89 -19.40 -45.77
CA GLU A 196 -0.72 -19.88 -44.38
C GLU A 196 0.74 -20.14 -43.97
N VAL A 197 1.67 -20.23 -44.92
CA VAL A 197 3.07 -20.59 -44.66
C VAL A 197 4.03 -19.50 -45.09
N PHE A 198 4.70 -18.89 -44.10
CA PHE A 198 5.78 -17.94 -44.32
C PHE A 198 7.13 -18.67 -44.44
N HIS A 199 7.79 -18.57 -45.60
CA HIS A 199 9.10 -19.19 -45.84
C HIS A 199 10.24 -18.26 -45.39
N TRP A 200 10.88 -18.58 -44.25
CA TRP A 200 11.93 -17.75 -43.65
C TRP A 200 13.35 -18.07 -44.14
N VAL A 201 14.15 -17.03 -44.34
CA VAL A 201 15.60 -17.07 -44.56
C VAL A 201 16.27 -16.97 -43.18
N ASN A 202 17.09 -17.97 -42.82
CA ASN A 202 17.69 -18.14 -41.49
C ASN A 202 16.64 -18.31 -40.36
N ASN A 203 16.26 -19.57 -40.09
CA ASN A 203 15.19 -19.94 -39.15
C ASN A 203 15.52 -20.01 -37.62
N PRO A 204 16.75 -19.86 -37.10
CA PRO A 204 16.98 -20.20 -35.69
C PRO A 204 16.43 -19.18 -34.66
N GLN A 205 15.92 -18.01 -35.10
CA GLN A 205 15.47 -16.93 -34.21
C GLN A 205 14.03 -16.44 -34.47
N VAL A 206 13.29 -17.05 -35.39
CA VAL A 206 11.93 -16.61 -35.69
C VAL A 206 10.97 -17.19 -34.65
N PRO A 207 10.14 -16.37 -33.99
CA PRO A 207 9.15 -16.86 -33.03
C PRO A 207 8.09 -17.76 -33.68
N PRO A 208 7.53 -18.73 -32.94
CA PRO A 208 6.44 -19.56 -33.45
C PRO A 208 5.18 -18.71 -33.66
N MET A 209 4.68 -18.69 -34.89
CA MET A 209 3.45 -17.98 -35.29
C MET A 209 2.44 -18.94 -35.94
N PRO A 210 1.12 -18.81 -35.68
CA PRO A 210 0.52 -17.85 -34.76
C PRO A 210 0.95 -18.08 -33.31
N ASN A 211 0.87 -17.02 -32.51
CA ASN A 211 1.15 -17.05 -31.09
C ASN A 211 0.22 -18.07 -30.40
N LYS A 212 0.79 -19.00 -29.64
CA LYS A 212 0.04 -20.06 -28.95
C LYS A 212 -1.05 -19.53 -28.01
N MET A 213 -0.91 -18.31 -27.50
CA MET A 213 -1.90 -17.69 -26.62
C MET A 213 -3.23 -17.39 -27.35
N ARG A 214 -3.26 -17.40 -28.69
CA ARG A 214 -4.51 -17.35 -29.46
C ARG A 214 -5.46 -18.49 -29.08
N GLU A 215 -4.95 -19.68 -28.77
CA GLU A 215 -5.75 -20.85 -28.37
C GLU A 215 -6.53 -20.62 -27.07
N LEU A 216 -6.13 -19.63 -26.26
CA LEU A 216 -6.78 -19.30 -24.99
C LEU A 216 -8.04 -18.45 -25.15
N VAL A 217 -8.29 -17.90 -26.34
CA VAL A 217 -9.47 -17.11 -26.68
C VAL A 217 -10.18 -17.72 -27.88
N ASP A 218 -11.49 -17.47 -27.97
CA ASP A 218 -12.18 -17.77 -29.23
C ASP A 218 -11.81 -16.66 -30.22
N ASP A 219 -11.81 -16.96 -31.52
CA ASP A 219 -11.55 -15.96 -32.57
C ASP A 219 -12.37 -14.69 -32.29
N TYR A 220 -11.74 -13.53 -32.47
CA TYR A 220 -12.31 -12.20 -32.26
C TYR A 220 -12.49 -11.72 -30.79
N LYS A 221 -11.94 -12.39 -29.78
CA LYS A 221 -11.94 -11.89 -28.40
C LYS A 221 -10.58 -11.34 -27.99
N ASP A 222 -10.61 -10.20 -27.29
CA ASP A 222 -9.41 -9.59 -26.73
C ASP A 222 -8.96 -10.38 -25.48
N LEU A 223 -7.64 -10.55 -25.30
CA LEU A 223 -7.03 -11.17 -24.13
C LEU A 223 -6.23 -10.11 -23.33
N PHE A 224 -6.56 -9.96 -22.05
CA PHE A 224 -5.88 -9.03 -21.14
C PHE A 224 -5.19 -9.76 -20.00
N VAL A 225 -4.23 -9.09 -19.37
CA VAL A 225 -3.72 -9.47 -18.04
C VAL A 225 -4.25 -8.48 -17.01
N ILE A 226 -4.83 -9.00 -15.92
CA ILE A 226 -5.22 -8.20 -14.77
C ILE A 226 -4.27 -8.52 -13.62
N MET A 227 -3.59 -7.48 -13.16
CA MET A 227 -2.71 -7.53 -11.99
C MET A 227 -3.57 -7.48 -10.72
N VAL A 228 -3.39 -8.43 -9.81
CA VAL A 228 -4.21 -8.61 -8.61
C VAL A 228 -3.33 -8.68 -7.37
N SER A 229 -3.51 -7.76 -6.44
CA SER A 229 -2.75 -7.72 -5.18
C SER A 229 -3.61 -8.28 -4.05
N PRO A 230 -3.34 -9.50 -3.54
CA PRO A 230 -4.03 -10.03 -2.38
C PRO A 230 -3.32 -9.65 -1.08
N TRP A 231 -4.07 -9.57 0.01
CA TRP A 231 -3.49 -9.44 1.35
C TRP A 231 -4.32 -10.14 2.40
N ALA A 232 -3.64 -10.54 3.47
CA ALA A 232 -4.28 -11.11 4.65
C ALA A 232 -4.11 -10.21 5.87
N ASP A 233 -5.15 -10.14 6.71
CA ASP A 233 -5.06 -9.45 8.01
C ASP A 233 -5.92 -10.14 9.07
N ASN A 234 -5.44 -10.02 10.30
CA ASN A 234 -6.10 -10.48 11.51
C ASN A 234 -7.09 -9.43 12.03
N ILE A 235 -8.36 -9.69 11.78
CA ILE A 235 -9.47 -8.89 12.31
C ILE A 235 -10.10 -9.58 13.53
N SER A 236 -10.91 -8.83 14.29
CA SER A 236 -11.80 -9.41 15.30
C SER A 236 -13.25 -9.18 14.91
N GLY A 237 -14.07 -10.21 15.10
CA GLY A 237 -15.53 -10.12 15.00
C GLY A 237 -16.18 -9.22 16.07
N ASN A 238 -15.43 -8.80 17.10
CA ASN A 238 -15.91 -7.99 18.23
C ASN A 238 -15.25 -6.58 18.24
N ARG A 239 -15.66 -5.71 19.19
CA ARG A 239 -15.02 -4.40 19.41
C ARG A 239 -13.55 -4.51 19.86
N SER A 240 -13.08 -5.68 20.34
CA SER A 240 -11.70 -5.92 20.82
C SER A 240 -11.02 -7.09 20.12
N LYS A 241 -9.74 -6.93 19.72
CA LYS A 241 -8.93 -7.98 19.04
C LYS A 241 -8.76 -9.30 19.83
N GLN A 242 -9.08 -9.32 21.12
CA GLN A 242 -8.85 -10.46 22.01
C GLN A 242 -9.87 -11.61 21.83
N TYR A 243 -11.06 -11.34 21.28
CA TYR A 243 -12.14 -12.34 21.14
C TYR A 243 -12.59 -12.45 19.68
N ASN A 244 -12.88 -13.67 19.21
CA ASN A 244 -13.33 -13.96 17.84
C ASN A 244 -12.37 -13.45 16.75
N LYS A 245 -11.10 -13.84 16.83
CA LYS A 245 -10.09 -13.53 15.80
C LYS A 245 -10.44 -14.26 14.49
N HIS A 246 -10.41 -13.55 13.37
CA HIS A 246 -10.56 -14.12 12.04
C HIS A 246 -9.37 -13.71 11.19
N MET A 247 -8.83 -14.66 10.43
CA MET A 247 -7.88 -14.40 9.37
C MET A 247 -8.66 -14.10 8.10
N ASN A 248 -8.61 -12.85 7.65
CA ASN A 248 -9.28 -12.41 6.44
C ASN A 248 -8.30 -12.30 5.30
N MET A 249 -8.82 -12.50 4.10
CA MET A 249 -8.13 -12.25 2.84
C MET A 249 -8.96 -11.30 1.99
N TYR A 250 -8.27 -10.32 1.42
CA TYR A 250 -8.82 -9.30 0.54
C TYR A 250 -7.96 -9.21 -0.73
N THR A 251 -8.47 -8.49 -1.72
CA THR A 251 -7.72 -8.20 -2.93
C THR A 251 -8.16 -6.89 -3.58
N SER A 252 -7.31 -6.33 -4.44
CA SER A 252 -7.55 -5.15 -5.25
C SER A 252 -7.08 -5.36 -6.69
N ASN A 253 -7.74 -4.66 -7.62
CA ASN A 253 -7.43 -4.68 -9.04
C ASN A 253 -6.30 -3.69 -9.36
N GLY A 254 -5.05 -4.16 -9.43
CA GLY A 254 -3.85 -3.35 -9.65
C GLY A 254 -3.80 -2.67 -11.03
N CYS A 255 -4.75 -2.93 -11.93
CA CYS A 255 -4.91 -2.17 -13.17
C CYS A 255 -5.62 -0.83 -12.96
N LEU A 256 -6.05 -0.48 -11.75
CA LEU A 256 -6.72 0.79 -11.47
C LEU A 256 -5.75 1.84 -10.93
N PRO A 257 -6.02 3.13 -11.16
CA PRO A 257 -5.18 4.19 -10.61
C PRO A 257 -5.26 4.26 -9.09
N GLY A 258 -4.15 4.61 -8.42
CA GLY A 258 -3.99 4.66 -6.96
C GLY A 258 -5.09 5.47 -6.27
N ARG A 259 -5.49 6.61 -6.86
CA ARG A 259 -6.60 7.43 -6.37
C ARG A 259 -7.94 6.68 -6.24
N LEU A 260 -8.17 5.66 -7.06
CA LEU A 260 -9.35 4.80 -6.98
C LEU A 260 -9.10 3.64 -6.01
N LEU A 261 -7.90 3.05 -6.04
CA LEU A 261 -7.54 1.95 -5.14
C LEU A 261 -7.60 2.33 -3.65
N GLN A 262 -7.39 3.60 -3.32
CA GLN A 262 -7.57 4.14 -1.97
C GLN A 262 -9.05 4.21 -1.52
N GLN A 263 -10.02 3.95 -2.41
CA GLN A 263 -11.45 3.96 -2.07
C GLN A 263 -11.93 2.57 -1.64
N GLU A 264 -12.80 2.54 -0.62
CA GLU A 264 -13.45 1.29 -0.14
C GLU A 264 -14.27 0.56 -1.21
N PHE A 265 -14.59 1.25 -2.32
CA PHE A 265 -15.26 0.64 -3.45
C PHE A 265 -14.43 -0.51 -4.06
N HIS A 266 -13.09 -0.34 -4.11
CA HIS A 266 -12.13 -1.21 -4.80
C HIS A 266 -11.39 -2.19 -3.89
N VAL A 267 -11.81 -2.30 -2.62
CA VAL A 267 -11.37 -3.37 -1.74
C VAL A 267 -12.34 -4.54 -1.85
N HIS A 268 -11.88 -5.66 -2.40
CA HIS A 268 -12.68 -6.84 -2.63
C HIS A 268 -12.43 -7.89 -1.54
N TYR A 269 -13.51 -8.42 -0.98
CA TYR A 269 -13.42 -9.53 -0.03
C TYR A 269 -13.17 -10.85 -0.76
N VAL A 270 -12.24 -11.64 -0.25
CA VAL A 270 -11.92 -12.99 -0.76
C VAL A 270 -12.41 -14.04 0.22
N SER A 271 -11.87 -14.10 1.43
CA SER A 271 -12.19 -15.14 2.43
C SER A 271 -12.00 -14.63 3.86
N SER A 272 -12.58 -15.34 4.81
CA SER A 272 -12.43 -15.11 6.26
C SER A 272 -12.53 -16.45 6.97
N SER A 273 -11.62 -16.74 7.89
CA SER A 273 -11.70 -17.97 8.69
C SER A 273 -11.22 -17.77 10.14
N PRO A 274 -11.94 -18.28 11.14
CA PRO A 274 -11.43 -18.36 12.52
C PRO A 274 -10.43 -19.50 12.73
N HIS A 275 -10.30 -20.42 11.77
CA HIS A 275 -9.50 -21.65 11.91
C HIS A 275 -8.38 -21.76 10.88
N ALA A 276 -8.65 -21.39 9.62
CA ALA A 276 -7.67 -21.46 8.56
C ALA A 276 -6.74 -20.24 8.61
N SER A 277 -5.43 -20.49 8.57
CA SER A 277 -4.38 -19.49 8.40
C SER A 277 -4.45 -18.80 7.04
N SER A 278 -3.63 -17.76 6.85
CA SER A 278 -3.48 -17.10 5.55
C SER A 278 -2.92 -18.06 4.52
N ALA A 279 -1.90 -18.85 4.88
CA ALA A 279 -1.26 -19.81 3.98
C ALA A 279 -2.27 -20.86 3.45
N GLU A 280 -3.14 -21.38 4.32
CA GLU A 280 -4.22 -22.30 3.90
C GLU A 280 -5.24 -21.65 2.95
N GLN A 281 -5.54 -20.37 3.15
CA GLN A 281 -6.43 -19.62 2.26
C GLN A 281 -5.73 -19.29 0.93
N PHE A 282 -4.42 -19.00 0.95
CA PHE A 282 -3.62 -18.72 -0.24
C PHE A 282 -3.52 -19.93 -1.17
N SER A 283 -3.64 -21.16 -0.67
CA SER A 283 -3.73 -22.35 -1.51
C SER A 283 -4.88 -22.24 -2.52
N THR A 284 -6.09 -21.90 -2.06
CA THR A 284 -7.25 -21.72 -2.97
C THR A 284 -7.11 -20.49 -3.84
N PHE A 285 -6.52 -19.40 -3.33
CA PHE A 285 -6.24 -18.20 -4.13
C PHE A 285 -5.29 -18.50 -5.29
N ARG A 286 -4.16 -19.18 -5.04
CA ARG A 286 -3.23 -19.63 -6.08
C ARG A 286 -3.95 -20.46 -7.12
N ASP A 287 -4.78 -21.43 -6.70
CA ASP A 287 -5.50 -22.29 -7.65
C ASP A 287 -6.42 -21.46 -8.57
N HIS A 288 -7.05 -20.40 -8.04
CA HIS A 288 -7.81 -19.47 -8.86
C HIS A 288 -6.91 -18.75 -9.88
N VAL A 289 -5.78 -18.20 -9.45
CA VAL A 289 -4.81 -17.50 -10.33
C VAL A 289 -4.28 -18.44 -11.42
N LYS A 290 -3.69 -19.58 -11.04
CA LYS A 290 -3.13 -20.57 -11.99
C LYS A 290 -4.17 -21.09 -12.97
N SER A 291 -5.42 -21.29 -12.52
CA SER A 291 -6.49 -21.75 -13.42
C SER A 291 -6.78 -20.79 -14.58
N THR A 292 -6.45 -19.50 -14.43
CA THR A 292 -6.69 -18.51 -15.49
C THR A 292 -5.66 -18.57 -16.62
N GLU A 293 -4.50 -19.18 -16.39
CA GLU A 293 -3.42 -19.30 -17.39
C GLU A 293 -3.82 -20.21 -18.54
N THR A 294 -4.47 -21.32 -18.22
CA THR A 294 -4.97 -22.30 -19.20
C THR A 294 -6.42 -22.06 -19.57
N ARG A 295 -7.18 -21.37 -18.71
CA ARG A 295 -8.59 -21.04 -18.94
C ARG A 295 -8.89 -19.60 -18.52
N PRO A 296 -8.54 -18.61 -19.36
CA PRO A 296 -8.80 -17.21 -19.06
C PRO A 296 -10.26 -16.92 -18.75
N VAL A 297 -10.47 -15.97 -17.84
CA VAL A 297 -11.79 -15.62 -17.32
C VAL A 297 -12.58 -14.90 -18.41
N LYS A 298 -13.78 -15.39 -18.72
CA LYS A 298 -14.70 -14.73 -19.67
C LYS A 298 -15.31 -13.48 -19.02
N ALA A 299 -15.24 -12.35 -19.71
CA ALA A 299 -15.78 -11.09 -19.22
C ALA A 299 -16.35 -10.23 -20.36
N TYR A 300 -16.94 -9.10 -19.97
CA TYR A 300 -17.39 -8.04 -20.85
C TYR A 300 -16.62 -6.78 -20.49
N ASN A 301 -15.91 -6.20 -21.43
CA ASN A 301 -15.26 -4.90 -21.23
C ASN A 301 -16.31 -3.81 -21.44
N ALA A 302 -16.77 -3.18 -20.35
CA ALA A 302 -17.79 -2.15 -20.42
C ALA A 302 -17.30 -0.85 -21.10
N ALA A 303 -15.99 -0.61 -21.15
CA ALA A 303 -15.41 0.54 -21.84
C ALA A 303 -15.46 0.36 -23.37
N THR A 304 -15.09 -0.83 -23.87
CA THR A 304 -15.09 -1.12 -25.32
C THR A 304 -16.39 -1.76 -25.82
N LYS A 305 -17.28 -2.15 -24.91
CA LYS A 305 -18.54 -2.85 -25.17
C LYS A 305 -18.36 -4.20 -25.88
N ARG A 306 -17.22 -4.86 -25.68
CA ARG A 306 -16.86 -6.15 -26.32
C ARG A 306 -16.69 -7.26 -25.28
N ASN A 307 -16.94 -8.49 -25.71
CA ASN A 307 -16.55 -9.67 -24.93
C ASN A 307 -15.02 -9.82 -24.97
N CYS A 308 -14.43 -10.16 -23.83
CA CYS A 308 -13.00 -10.37 -23.70
C CYS A 308 -12.71 -11.55 -22.77
N ARG A 309 -11.44 -11.94 -22.69
CA ARG A 309 -10.95 -12.80 -21.62
C ARG A 309 -9.77 -12.16 -20.90
N PHE A 310 -9.49 -12.61 -19.69
CA PHE A 310 -8.29 -12.16 -18.97
C PHE A 310 -7.62 -13.25 -18.13
N ILE A 311 -6.32 -13.09 -17.92
CA ILE A 311 -5.46 -13.88 -17.05
C ILE A 311 -5.14 -13.06 -15.80
N LEU A 312 -4.93 -13.72 -14.66
CA LEU A 312 -4.54 -13.09 -13.41
C LEU A 312 -3.04 -13.23 -13.14
N ARG A 313 -2.43 -12.17 -12.62
CA ARG A 313 -1.04 -12.11 -12.17
C ARG A 313 -0.95 -11.41 -10.82
N THR A 314 0.00 -11.82 -9.97
CA THR A 314 0.11 -11.30 -8.60
C THR A 314 1.41 -10.53 -8.43
N PRO A 315 1.42 -9.19 -8.60
CA PRO A 315 2.65 -8.40 -8.59
C PRO A 315 3.13 -8.05 -7.17
N GLY A 316 2.35 -8.31 -6.13
CA GLY A 316 2.68 -7.88 -4.77
C GLY A 316 1.75 -8.44 -3.69
N LEU A 317 2.31 -8.58 -2.49
CA LEU A 317 1.69 -9.09 -1.27
C LEU A 317 1.78 -8.01 -0.16
N PRO A 318 0.96 -6.94 -0.25
CA PRO A 318 0.97 -5.89 0.77
C PRO A 318 0.38 -6.44 2.08
N ALA A 319 1.11 -6.44 3.19
CA ALA A 319 0.54 -6.84 4.48
C ALA A 319 1.34 -6.22 5.64
N ASP A 320 0.93 -6.47 6.89
CA ASP A 320 1.75 -6.06 8.02
C ASP A 320 3.06 -6.88 8.09
N ASN A 321 4.09 -6.32 8.75
CA ASN A 321 5.42 -6.95 8.81
C ASN A 321 5.40 -8.43 9.29
N PRO A 322 4.63 -8.81 10.34
CA PRO A 322 4.48 -10.22 10.73
C PRO A 322 3.87 -11.10 9.63
N GLN A 323 2.81 -10.64 8.98
CA GLN A 323 2.14 -11.39 7.92
C GLN A 323 3.05 -11.54 6.69
N GLN A 324 3.76 -10.49 6.27
CA GLN A 324 4.74 -10.56 5.19
C GLN A 324 5.92 -11.49 5.51
N SER A 325 6.34 -11.55 6.78
CA SER A 325 7.36 -12.53 7.20
C SER A 325 6.87 -13.96 7.04
N GLU A 326 5.58 -14.23 7.26
CA GLU A 326 4.99 -15.55 7.06
C GLU A 326 4.85 -15.88 5.56
N GLU A 327 4.41 -14.90 4.76
CA GLU A 327 4.28 -15.02 3.31
C GLU A 327 5.63 -15.24 2.61
N ALA A 328 6.71 -14.68 3.15
CA ALA A 328 8.08 -14.88 2.67
C ALA A 328 8.74 -16.19 3.16
N SER A 329 8.01 -17.08 3.86
CA SER A 329 8.57 -18.30 4.47
C SER A 329 9.76 -18.01 5.41
N HIS A 330 9.72 -16.91 6.15
CA HIS A 330 10.82 -16.43 6.98
C HIS A 330 10.60 -16.74 8.48
N MET A 331 11.65 -17.26 9.13
CA MET A 331 11.64 -17.72 10.51
C MET A 331 11.48 -16.59 11.55
N GLY A 332 11.81 -15.34 11.18
CA GLY A 332 11.72 -14.18 12.07
C GLY A 332 13.01 -13.87 12.84
N SER A 333 12.91 -12.99 13.84
CA SER A 333 14.06 -12.36 14.51
C SER A 333 14.99 -13.30 15.29
N ASN A 334 14.62 -14.57 15.47
CA ASN A 334 15.44 -15.57 16.17
C ASN A 334 16.40 -16.33 15.22
N ALA A 335 16.28 -16.10 13.91
CA ALA A 335 17.18 -16.66 12.91
C ALA A 335 18.55 -15.97 12.91
N ASN A 336 19.55 -16.65 12.33
CA ASN A 336 20.83 -16.02 12.01
C ASN A 336 20.62 -14.91 10.96
N PHE A 337 19.71 -15.11 10.01
CA PHE A 337 19.33 -14.12 9.00
C PHE A 337 17.90 -13.60 9.28
N PRO A 338 17.74 -12.51 10.05
CA PRO A 338 16.45 -12.05 10.54
C PRO A 338 15.67 -11.18 9.55
N CYS A 339 16.23 -10.88 8.38
CA CYS A 339 15.55 -10.15 7.31
C CYS A 339 14.81 -11.12 6.39
N ARG A 340 13.54 -10.78 6.07
CA ARG A 340 12.72 -11.56 5.14
C ARG A 340 13.11 -11.35 3.67
N LYS A 341 13.73 -10.21 3.34
CA LYS A 341 14.07 -9.83 1.95
C LYS A 341 15.52 -10.18 1.59
N CYS A 342 16.43 -10.22 2.56
CA CYS A 342 17.85 -10.43 2.27
C CYS A 342 18.56 -11.33 3.29
N HIS A 343 19.81 -11.64 2.97
CA HIS A 343 20.75 -12.45 3.76
C HIS A 343 21.63 -11.61 4.69
N TRP A 344 21.24 -10.38 5.03
CA TRP A 344 21.92 -9.70 6.15
C TRP A 344 21.70 -10.50 7.44
N GLY A 345 22.79 -10.87 8.11
CA GLY A 345 22.71 -11.66 9.32
C GLY A 345 24.00 -12.33 9.75
N GLY A 346 23.86 -13.44 10.47
CA GLY A 346 24.92 -14.17 11.14
C GLY A 346 24.56 -14.50 12.59
N THR A 347 25.47 -15.21 13.27
CA THR A 347 25.42 -15.41 14.71
C THR A 347 25.43 -14.06 15.44
N LYS A 348 25.04 -14.07 16.72
CA LYS A 348 25.06 -12.85 17.54
C LYS A 348 26.45 -12.21 17.63
N ILE A 349 27.52 -13.02 17.59
CA ILE A 349 28.89 -12.52 17.69
C ILE A 349 29.31 -11.88 16.36
N GLU A 350 29.00 -12.52 15.24
CA GLU A 350 29.32 -11.99 13.92
C GLU A 350 28.63 -10.65 13.69
N LYS A 351 27.34 -10.52 14.04
CA LYS A 351 26.59 -9.25 13.96
C LYS A 351 27.16 -8.11 14.80
N GLU A 352 27.87 -8.43 15.87
CA GLU A 352 28.52 -7.45 16.75
C GLU A 352 29.88 -7.00 16.19
N ALA A 353 30.44 -7.69 15.18
CA ALA A 353 31.73 -7.36 14.60
C ALA A 353 31.63 -6.19 13.61
N ASP A 354 32.70 -5.39 13.51
CA ASP A 354 32.71 -4.11 12.80
C ASP A 354 32.20 -4.18 11.35
N GLY A 355 32.60 -5.22 10.59
CA GLY A 355 32.15 -5.41 9.20
C GLY A 355 30.64 -5.63 9.10
N MET A 356 30.13 -6.65 9.79
CA MET A 356 28.70 -6.99 9.78
C MET A 356 27.82 -5.91 10.41
N TYR A 357 28.36 -5.18 11.38
CA TYR A 357 27.68 -4.04 11.98
C TYR A 357 27.53 -2.90 10.96
N HIS A 358 28.55 -2.59 10.17
CA HIS A 358 28.41 -1.59 9.10
C HIS A 358 27.39 -2.05 8.05
N GLU A 359 27.45 -3.32 7.63
CA GLU A 359 26.54 -3.90 6.64
C GLU A 359 25.06 -3.90 7.05
N CYS A 360 24.73 -3.86 8.35
CA CYS A 360 23.33 -3.82 8.79
C CYS A 360 22.56 -2.56 8.40
N HIS A 361 23.28 -1.52 7.96
CA HIS A 361 22.74 -0.25 7.49
C HIS A 361 22.35 -0.26 6.00
N PHE A 362 22.56 -1.40 5.31
CA PHE A 362 22.32 -1.55 3.88
C PHE A 362 21.49 -2.81 3.62
N ALA A 363 20.82 -2.85 2.47
CA ALA A 363 20.21 -4.07 1.98
C ALA A 363 21.31 -5.12 1.73
N GLY A 364 21.15 -6.31 2.29
CA GLY A 364 22.03 -7.45 2.00
C GLY A 364 21.68 -8.10 0.67
N VAL A 365 22.35 -9.22 0.36
CA VAL A 365 22.05 -10.04 -0.83
C VAL A 365 20.59 -10.52 -0.78
N ALA A 366 19.83 -10.26 -1.84
CA ALA A 366 18.42 -10.63 -1.94
C ALA A 366 18.21 -12.15 -1.80
N ARG A 367 17.14 -12.53 -1.12
CA ARG A 367 16.61 -13.91 -1.16
C ARG A 367 15.83 -14.12 -2.45
N ASN A 368 15.65 -15.37 -2.87
CA ASN A 368 14.83 -15.73 -4.03
C ASN A 368 13.98 -16.99 -3.76
N PRO A 369 12.94 -17.26 -4.58
CA PRO A 369 12.01 -18.36 -4.36
C PRO A 369 12.64 -19.73 -4.54
N GLU A 370 13.58 -19.90 -5.48
CA GLU A 370 14.28 -21.16 -5.75
C GLU A 370 15.03 -21.64 -4.51
N GLU A 371 15.84 -20.76 -3.92
CA GLU A 371 16.58 -21.03 -2.68
C GLU A 371 15.62 -21.36 -1.52
N ILE A 372 14.51 -20.65 -1.40
CA ILE A 372 13.49 -20.93 -0.37
C ILE A 372 12.89 -22.33 -0.58
N ARG A 373 12.53 -22.71 -1.82
CA ARG A 373 12.00 -24.05 -2.14
C ARG A 373 13.00 -25.14 -1.79
N GLU A 374 14.27 -24.98 -2.17
CA GLU A 374 15.35 -25.93 -1.86
C GLU A 374 15.54 -26.09 -0.35
N ASN A 375 15.55 -24.98 0.38
CA ASN A 375 15.67 -24.99 1.85
C ASN A 375 14.49 -25.72 2.51
N LEU A 376 13.25 -25.52 2.04
CA LEU A 376 12.07 -26.19 2.60
C LEU A 376 12.04 -27.68 2.25
N GLN A 377 12.41 -28.05 1.01
CA GLN A 377 12.54 -29.45 0.61
C GLN A 377 13.60 -30.18 1.44
N LYS A 378 14.75 -29.55 1.69
CA LYS A 378 15.80 -30.09 2.55
C LYS A 378 15.31 -30.30 3.99
N GLN A 379 14.47 -29.41 4.51
CA GLN A 379 13.85 -29.63 5.83
C GLN A 379 12.96 -30.87 5.86
N LEU A 380 12.15 -31.11 4.82
CA LEU A 380 11.34 -32.34 4.70
C LEU A 380 12.22 -33.59 4.60
N GLN A 381 13.32 -33.53 3.84
CA GLN A 381 14.31 -34.62 3.75
C GLN A 381 15.00 -34.91 5.09
N LEU A 382 15.27 -33.88 5.91
CA LEU A 382 15.78 -34.08 7.27
C LEU A 382 14.70 -34.65 8.20
N ALA A 383 13.43 -34.27 8.01
CA ALA A 383 12.32 -34.74 8.84
C ALA A 383 12.04 -36.23 8.72
N VAL A 384 12.22 -36.84 7.54
CA VAL A 384 12.08 -38.30 7.37
C VAL A 384 13.12 -39.08 8.17
N LEU A 385 14.23 -38.46 8.58
CA LEU A 385 15.22 -39.06 9.49
C LEU A 385 14.78 -39.07 10.95
N GLY A 386 13.64 -38.47 11.31
CA GLY A 386 13.05 -38.56 12.64
C GLY A 386 13.81 -37.82 13.75
N GLU A 387 14.74 -36.91 13.41
CA GLU A 387 15.52 -36.12 14.37
C GLU A 387 15.17 -34.62 14.28
N PRO A 388 14.65 -34.00 15.36
CA PRO A 388 14.24 -32.58 15.31
C PRO A 388 15.42 -31.60 15.30
N LYS A 389 16.53 -31.94 15.96
CA LYS A 389 17.66 -31.02 16.17
C LYS A 389 18.32 -30.55 14.86
N PRO A 390 18.65 -31.42 13.89
CA PRO A 390 19.19 -30.98 12.59
C PRO A 390 18.27 -30.00 11.86
N ILE A 391 16.96 -30.15 11.99
CA ILE A 391 15.95 -29.28 11.36
C ILE A 391 15.96 -27.90 12.02
N GLU A 392 15.93 -27.84 13.36
CA GLU A 392 15.98 -26.58 14.11
C GLU A 392 17.27 -25.80 13.85
N GLU A 393 18.41 -26.50 13.78
CA GLU A 393 19.71 -25.91 13.45
C GLU A 393 19.72 -25.39 12.01
N PHE A 394 19.17 -26.15 11.05
CA PHE A 394 19.08 -25.74 9.66
C PHE A 394 18.15 -24.54 9.47
N GLN A 395 16.95 -24.55 10.05
CA GLN A 395 16.01 -23.42 10.04
C GLN A 395 16.66 -22.15 10.61
N ARG A 396 17.40 -22.27 11.72
CA ARG A 396 18.12 -21.14 12.32
C ARG A 396 19.25 -20.64 11.42
N ALA A 397 19.97 -21.56 10.79
CA ALA A 397 21.10 -21.26 9.93
C ALA A 397 20.67 -20.52 8.67
N THR A 398 19.60 -20.93 7.99
CA THR A 398 19.11 -20.30 6.74
C THR A 398 18.13 -19.15 6.98
N GLY A 399 17.44 -19.17 8.13
CA GLY A 399 16.33 -18.27 8.42
C GLY A 399 15.04 -18.59 7.66
N THR A 400 14.98 -19.73 6.98
CA THR A 400 13.81 -20.17 6.19
C THR A 400 12.95 -21.13 7.01
N LYS A 401 11.68 -20.78 7.18
CA LYS A 401 10.68 -21.60 7.87
C LYS A 401 9.28 -21.11 7.51
N ASP A 402 8.42 -22.00 7.00
CA ASP A 402 6.99 -21.74 6.83
C ASP A 402 6.11 -22.74 7.61
N LYS A 403 4.83 -22.38 7.77
CA LYS A 403 3.89 -23.15 8.59
C LYS A 403 3.40 -24.45 7.93
N ILE A 404 3.35 -24.51 6.61
CA ILE A 404 2.87 -25.70 5.89
C ILE A 404 3.93 -26.79 5.96
N THR A 405 5.18 -26.45 5.65
CA THR A 405 6.29 -27.40 5.79
C THR A 405 6.46 -27.84 7.24
N GLN A 406 6.34 -26.93 8.22
CA GLN A 406 6.40 -27.31 9.64
C GLN A 406 5.30 -28.31 10.05
N TYR A 407 4.07 -28.17 9.56
CA TYR A 407 2.99 -29.13 9.82
C TYR A 407 3.36 -30.55 9.38
N TRP A 408 3.93 -30.69 8.18
CA TRP A 408 4.38 -31.99 7.69
C TRP A 408 5.58 -32.52 8.46
N ILE A 409 6.55 -31.67 8.81
CA ILE A 409 7.68 -32.03 9.66
C ILE A 409 7.20 -32.65 10.98
N ASP A 410 6.23 -32.03 11.65
CA ASP A 410 5.73 -32.50 12.94
C ASP A 410 5.08 -33.91 12.81
N ILE A 411 4.34 -34.16 11.72
CA ILE A 411 3.76 -35.48 11.44
C ILE A 411 4.84 -36.51 11.12
N LEU A 412 5.83 -36.16 10.31
CA LEU A 412 6.93 -37.06 9.95
C LEU A 412 7.75 -37.46 11.18
N LEU A 413 8.06 -36.52 12.08
CA LEU A 413 8.75 -36.80 13.33
C LEU A 413 7.96 -37.75 14.24
N ALA A 414 6.64 -37.54 14.35
CA ALA A 414 5.77 -38.42 15.12
C ALA A 414 5.74 -39.85 14.54
N LYS A 415 5.55 -39.96 13.22
CA LYS A 415 5.52 -41.26 12.52
C LYS A 415 6.86 -41.99 12.59
N ALA A 416 7.97 -41.28 12.42
CA ALA A 416 9.31 -41.86 12.55
C ALA A 416 9.52 -42.46 13.94
N LYS A 417 9.04 -41.78 14.99
CA LYS A 417 9.09 -42.28 16.37
C LYS A 417 8.23 -43.53 16.55
N GLU A 418 7.03 -43.56 15.99
CA GLU A 418 6.13 -44.72 16.03
C GLU A 418 6.74 -45.95 15.33
N LEU A 419 7.26 -45.78 14.10
CA LEU A 419 7.86 -46.86 13.33
C LEU A 419 9.12 -47.44 14.01
N ARG A 420 9.95 -46.58 14.61
CA ARG A 420 11.12 -47.01 15.41
C ARG A 420 10.72 -47.78 16.67
N ALA A 421 9.65 -47.34 17.34
CA ALA A 421 9.13 -48.02 18.52
C ALA A 421 8.52 -49.38 18.16
N ALA A 422 7.83 -49.48 17.03
CA ALA A 422 7.22 -50.71 16.54
C ALA A 422 8.24 -51.77 16.13
N ASN A 423 9.38 -51.37 15.54
CA ASN A 423 10.45 -52.30 15.22
C ASN A 423 11.85 -51.65 15.37
N PRO A 424 12.48 -51.78 16.55
CA PRO A 424 13.79 -51.20 16.84
C PRO A 424 14.95 -51.74 15.98
N ARG A 425 14.75 -52.86 15.25
CA ARG A 425 15.77 -53.46 14.38
C ARG A 425 15.74 -52.94 12.94
N ARG A 426 14.71 -52.16 12.56
CA ARG A 426 14.63 -51.57 11.22
C ARG A 426 15.73 -50.54 11.02
N GLN A 427 16.29 -50.51 9.81
CA GLN A 427 17.32 -49.54 9.48
C GLN A 427 16.69 -48.13 9.36
N PRO A 428 17.35 -47.07 9.86
CA PRO A 428 16.83 -45.71 9.76
C PRO A 428 16.52 -45.27 8.32
N ASN A 429 17.29 -45.74 7.33
CA ASN A 429 17.09 -45.41 5.92
C ASN A 429 15.80 -46.03 5.35
N GLU A 430 15.47 -47.27 5.73
CA GLU A 430 14.23 -47.92 5.30
C GLU A 430 12.98 -47.18 5.83
N ILE A 431 13.06 -46.69 7.07
CA ILE A 431 11.99 -45.87 7.67
C ILE A 431 11.89 -44.54 6.92
N ALA A 432 13.02 -43.92 6.58
CA ALA A 432 13.04 -42.65 5.85
C ALA A 432 12.45 -42.78 4.44
N ASP A 433 12.74 -43.87 3.73
CA ASP A 433 12.19 -44.14 2.39
C ASP A 433 10.67 -44.39 2.44
N GLU A 434 10.19 -45.17 3.41
CA GLU A 434 8.75 -45.36 3.65
C GLU A 434 8.04 -44.04 3.93
N LEU A 435 8.62 -43.19 4.78
CA LEU A 435 8.05 -41.88 5.11
C LEU A 435 8.06 -40.91 3.92
N ARG A 436 9.06 -40.99 3.04
CA ARG A 436 9.13 -40.19 1.82
C ARG A 436 8.01 -40.57 0.86
N ALA A 437 7.86 -41.86 0.56
CA ALA A 437 6.78 -42.37 -0.27
C ALA A 437 5.41 -42.00 0.32
N TRP A 438 5.24 -42.17 1.63
CA TRP A 438 4.01 -41.78 2.32
C TRP A 438 3.69 -40.29 2.16
N LEU A 439 4.69 -39.40 2.28
CA LEU A 439 4.50 -37.95 2.16
C LEU A 439 4.07 -37.55 0.75
N GLU A 440 4.66 -38.17 -0.28
CA GLU A 440 4.32 -37.94 -1.70
C GLU A 440 2.87 -38.31 -2.00
N GLU A 441 2.35 -39.37 -1.39
CA GLU A 441 0.95 -39.79 -1.52
C GLU A 441 -0.05 -38.87 -0.79
N GLN A 442 0.42 -38.04 0.17
CA GLN A 442 -0.48 -37.19 0.93
C GLN A 442 -1.00 -36.01 0.09
N PRO A 443 -2.30 -35.68 0.14
CA PRO A 443 -2.83 -34.53 -0.57
C PRO A 443 -2.40 -33.19 0.06
N GLY A 444 -2.56 -32.12 -0.71
CA GLY A 444 -2.32 -30.74 -0.27
C GLY A 444 -0.87 -30.29 -0.35
N ASP A 445 -0.67 -28.99 -0.19
CA ASP A 445 0.63 -28.34 -0.30
C ASP A 445 1.63 -28.85 0.74
N LYS A 446 2.90 -28.99 0.34
CA LYS A 446 4.01 -29.36 1.24
C LYS A 446 4.83 -28.17 1.74
N MET A 447 4.63 -27.03 1.11
CA MET A 447 5.30 -25.76 1.38
C MET A 447 4.36 -24.61 1.04
N ASN A 448 4.79 -23.39 1.36
CA ASN A 448 4.03 -22.17 1.10
C ASN A 448 3.52 -22.09 -0.37
N PRO A 449 2.19 -21.98 -0.60
CA PRO A 449 1.61 -21.99 -1.95
C PRO A 449 2.01 -20.77 -2.79
N LEU A 450 2.43 -19.67 -2.16
CA LEU A 450 2.86 -18.47 -2.88
C LEU A 450 4.13 -18.71 -3.71
N LEU A 451 4.94 -19.70 -3.35
CA LEU A 451 6.12 -20.11 -4.12
C LEU A 451 5.76 -20.81 -5.44
N ASP A 452 4.48 -21.07 -5.71
CA ASP A 452 3.99 -21.74 -6.92
C ASP A 452 3.13 -20.82 -7.79
N ILE A 453 3.24 -19.49 -7.60
CA ILE A 453 2.62 -18.48 -8.46
C ILE A 453 3.68 -17.95 -9.43
N ILE A 454 3.38 -17.98 -10.74
CA ILE A 454 4.28 -17.48 -11.78
C ILE A 454 4.52 -15.98 -11.61
N GLY A 455 5.79 -15.59 -11.68
CA GLY A 455 6.22 -14.20 -11.58
C GLY A 455 6.00 -13.58 -10.19
N LEU A 456 5.85 -14.37 -9.13
CA LEU A 456 5.78 -13.90 -7.75
C LEU A 456 7.01 -14.39 -6.96
N ASP A 457 7.72 -13.48 -6.33
CA ASP A 457 8.76 -13.73 -5.34
C ASP A 457 8.29 -13.24 -3.95
N PRO A 458 7.80 -14.11 -3.07
CA PRO A 458 7.29 -13.68 -1.77
C PRO A 458 8.32 -13.00 -0.86
N SER A 459 9.63 -13.13 -1.13
CA SER A 459 10.69 -12.45 -0.39
C SER A 459 10.93 -11.02 -0.87
N GLN A 460 10.72 -10.73 -2.15
CA GLN A 460 10.87 -9.39 -2.73
C GLN A 460 9.54 -8.66 -2.88
N ASP A 461 8.46 -9.36 -3.21
CA ASP A 461 7.12 -8.84 -3.47
C ASP A 461 6.29 -8.59 -2.20
N THR A 462 6.96 -8.51 -1.05
CA THR A 462 6.37 -8.07 0.22
C THR A 462 6.87 -6.67 0.58
N PRO A 463 6.34 -5.61 -0.08
CA PRO A 463 6.86 -4.25 0.05
C PRO A 463 6.85 -3.79 1.50
N VAL A 464 7.88 -3.05 1.94
CA VAL A 464 7.97 -2.54 3.31
C VAL A 464 6.75 -1.70 3.67
N GLU A 465 5.92 -2.22 4.57
CA GLU A 465 4.69 -1.53 4.98
C GLU A 465 5.03 -0.35 5.90
N LEU A 466 4.81 0.88 5.40
CA LEU A 466 5.28 2.11 6.02
C LEU A 466 4.59 2.42 7.36
N LEU A 467 3.30 2.10 7.53
CA LEU A 467 2.58 2.37 8.80
C LEU A 467 3.21 1.58 9.95
N HIS A 468 3.50 0.29 9.74
CA HIS A 468 4.05 -0.59 10.75
C HIS A 468 5.55 -0.40 10.91
N THR A 469 6.26 0.02 9.87
CA THR A 469 7.72 0.19 9.89
C THR A 469 8.11 1.56 10.45
N ILE A 470 7.52 2.65 9.93
CA ILE A 470 7.83 4.02 10.36
C ILE A 470 6.99 4.37 11.59
N LEU A 471 5.66 4.40 11.49
CA LEU A 471 4.81 4.96 12.57
C LEU A 471 4.71 4.03 13.79
N LEU A 472 4.44 2.73 13.61
CA LEU A 472 4.36 1.74 14.70
C LEU A 472 5.68 0.98 14.93
N GLY A 473 6.75 1.39 14.25
CA GLY A 473 8.12 0.90 14.44
C GLY A 473 9.01 2.02 14.93
N VAL A 474 9.65 2.74 14.00
CA VAL A 474 10.57 3.86 14.25
C VAL A 474 10.02 4.84 15.27
N MET A 475 8.89 5.50 14.97
CA MET A 475 8.31 6.54 15.84
C MET A 475 7.90 5.99 17.20
N LYS A 476 7.46 4.73 17.25
CA LYS A 476 7.16 4.05 18.52
C LYS A 476 8.42 3.79 19.35
N TYR A 477 9.55 3.43 18.72
CA TYR A 477 10.83 3.25 19.40
C TYR A 477 11.36 4.58 19.93
N ILE A 478 11.31 5.63 19.12
CA ILE A 478 11.67 7.01 19.50
C ILE A 478 10.85 7.46 20.70
N TRP A 479 9.51 7.35 20.61
CA TRP A 479 8.60 7.75 21.68
C TRP A 479 8.83 6.97 22.98
N HIS A 480 9.04 5.66 22.88
CA HIS A 480 9.33 4.84 24.05
C HIS A 480 10.65 5.28 24.72
N HIS A 481 11.70 5.54 23.94
CA HIS A 481 12.98 6.01 24.47
C HIS A 481 12.85 7.37 25.17
N MET A 482 12.14 8.32 24.55
CA MET A 482 11.95 9.66 25.11
C MET A 482 11.10 9.65 26.39
N ASN A 483 9.91 9.05 26.33
CA ASN A 483 8.95 9.10 27.43
C ASN A 483 9.36 8.26 28.66
N THR A 484 10.26 7.29 28.50
CA THR A 484 10.83 6.55 29.64
C THR A 484 11.80 7.39 30.47
N GLN A 485 12.37 8.46 29.91
CA GLN A 485 13.30 9.36 30.60
C GLN A 485 12.61 10.56 31.26
N TRP A 486 11.40 10.91 30.82
CA TRP A 486 10.69 12.11 31.28
C TRP A 486 10.03 11.96 32.64
N SER A 487 10.11 13.01 33.45
CA SER A 487 9.31 13.21 34.66
C SER A 487 7.85 13.57 34.33
N ASP A 488 6.97 13.59 35.32
CA ASP A 488 5.58 14.04 35.11
C ASP A 488 5.49 15.54 34.79
N ALA A 489 6.41 16.36 35.30
CA ALA A 489 6.51 17.77 34.96
C ALA A 489 6.88 17.97 33.47
N ASP A 490 7.86 17.21 32.97
CA ASP A 490 8.26 17.25 31.55
C ASP A 490 7.09 16.86 30.64
N ARG A 491 6.32 15.85 31.03
CA ARG A 491 5.14 15.41 30.28
C ARG A 491 4.03 16.45 30.30
N HIS A 492 3.83 17.14 31.42
CA HIS A 492 2.85 18.21 31.52
C HIS A 492 3.23 19.41 30.63
N LEU A 493 4.51 19.81 30.65
CA LEU A 493 5.01 20.86 29.77
C LEU A 493 4.89 20.48 28.28
N LEU A 494 5.18 19.23 27.93
CA LEU A 494 4.97 18.72 26.58
C LEU A 494 3.50 18.83 26.15
N ALA A 495 2.55 18.49 27.04
CA ALA A 495 1.13 18.61 26.73
C ALA A 495 0.74 20.05 26.42
N ILE A 496 1.22 21.02 27.20
CA ILE A 496 0.96 22.45 26.98
C ILE A 496 1.53 22.90 25.62
N ARG A 497 2.78 22.54 25.32
CA ARG A 497 3.44 22.89 24.05
C ARG A 497 2.73 22.26 22.85
N LEU A 498 2.39 20.99 22.93
CA LEU A 498 1.63 20.29 21.89
C LEU A 498 0.23 20.90 21.67
N GLN A 499 -0.44 21.30 22.75
CA GLN A 499 -1.76 21.94 22.64
C GLN A 499 -1.68 23.33 22.00
N SER A 500 -0.53 23.99 22.12
CA SER A 500 -0.24 25.31 21.56
C SER A 500 0.36 25.27 20.14
N THR A 501 0.57 24.08 19.58
CA THR A 501 1.13 23.93 18.23
C THR A 501 0.12 24.37 17.16
N ASP A 502 0.54 25.22 16.23
CA ASP A 502 -0.30 25.59 15.08
C ASP A 502 -0.44 24.39 14.14
N LEU A 503 -1.67 24.00 13.83
CA LEU A 503 -1.97 22.88 12.94
C LEU A 503 -2.22 23.33 11.49
N SER A 504 -2.18 24.64 11.22
CA SER A 504 -2.27 25.17 9.85
C SER A 504 -1.18 24.55 8.97
N GLY A 505 -1.58 24.11 7.78
CA GLY A 505 -0.69 23.42 6.84
C GLY A 505 -0.32 21.99 7.23
N LEU A 506 -0.93 21.39 8.26
CA LEU A 506 -0.77 19.98 8.60
C LEU A 506 -2.06 19.20 8.34
N THR A 507 -1.95 18.04 7.69
CA THR A 507 -3.09 17.13 7.46
C THR A 507 -3.29 16.23 8.67
N VAL A 508 -3.65 16.85 9.81
CA VAL A 508 -3.85 16.18 11.10
C VAL A 508 -5.15 16.65 11.77
N PRO A 509 -5.86 15.76 12.50
CA PRO A 509 -7.01 16.17 13.29
C PRO A 509 -6.58 17.07 14.46
N PRO A 510 -7.52 17.82 15.06
CA PRO A 510 -7.24 18.60 16.26
C PRO A 510 -6.53 17.78 17.35
N LEU A 511 -5.43 18.34 17.87
CA LEU A 511 -4.60 17.69 18.88
C LEU A 511 -5.32 17.64 20.23
N ARG A 512 -5.38 16.43 20.80
CA ARG A 512 -5.77 16.19 22.20
C ARG A 512 -4.52 15.91 23.01
N ALA A 513 -3.74 16.94 23.29
CA ALA A 513 -2.39 16.78 23.86
C ALA A 513 -2.41 16.05 25.22
N GLY A 514 -3.37 16.37 26.10
CA GLY A 514 -3.55 15.69 27.38
C GLY A 514 -3.83 14.19 27.24
N TYR A 515 -4.61 13.78 26.22
CA TYR A 515 -4.84 12.38 25.93
C TYR A 515 -3.53 11.68 25.49
N LEU A 516 -2.72 12.32 24.65
CA LEU A 516 -1.47 11.75 24.15
C LEU A 516 -0.48 11.46 25.30
N THR A 517 -0.37 12.38 26.27
CA THR A 517 0.53 12.22 27.41
C THR A 517 -0.04 11.27 28.47
N GLN A 518 -1.35 11.30 28.73
CA GLN A 518 -2.02 10.37 29.64
C GLN A 518 -1.91 8.92 29.15
N TYR A 519 -2.20 8.67 27.88
CA TYR A 519 -2.20 7.34 27.27
C TYR A 519 -0.92 7.03 26.50
N LYS A 520 0.22 7.56 26.96
CA LYS A 520 1.55 7.44 26.35
C LYS A 520 1.97 6.03 25.90
N ASN A 521 1.48 4.98 26.55
CA ASN A 521 1.80 3.58 26.21
C ASN A 521 0.80 2.91 25.26
N ASN A 522 -0.32 3.56 24.96
CA ASN A 522 -1.45 3.03 24.18
C ASN A 522 -1.73 3.86 22.92
N LEU A 523 -0.71 4.55 22.40
CA LEU A 523 -0.83 5.33 21.17
C LEU A 523 -0.88 4.43 19.92
N ILE A 524 -1.59 4.87 18.90
CA ILE A 524 -1.79 4.16 17.63
C ILE A 524 -1.21 4.98 16.47
N GLY A 525 -1.17 4.41 15.25
CA GLY A 525 -0.50 4.99 14.09
C GLY A 525 -0.90 6.44 13.80
N LYS A 526 -2.20 6.79 13.91
CA LYS A 526 -2.67 8.18 13.71
C LYS A 526 -2.04 9.19 14.70
N HIS A 527 -1.80 8.76 15.95
CA HIS A 527 -1.19 9.60 16.97
C HIS A 527 0.30 9.79 16.64
N PHE A 528 1.01 8.73 16.27
CA PHE A 528 2.41 8.81 15.86
C PHE A 528 2.59 9.65 14.59
N LYS A 529 1.69 9.53 13.60
CA LYS A 529 1.69 10.39 12.40
C LYS A 529 1.55 11.86 12.74
N THR A 530 0.70 12.18 13.72
CA THR A 530 0.52 13.57 14.18
C THR A 530 1.75 14.07 14.92
N MET A 531 2.30 13.26 15.83
CA MET A 531 3.52 13.63 16.58
C MET A 531 4.75 13.77 15.68
N MET A 532 4.91 12.93 14.66
CA MET A 532 6.00 13.02 13.69
C MET A 532 6.00 14.38 12.99
N GLN A 533 4.83 14.84 12.54
CA GLN A 533 4.67 16.14 11.89
C GLN A 533 4.76 17.32 12.88
N ALA A 534 4.30 17.15 14.13
CA ALA A 534 4.21 18.23 15.12
C ALA A 534 5.43 18.37 16.04
N LEU A 535 6.34 17.39 16.11
CA LEU A 535 7.48 17.39 17.07
C LEU A 535 8.86 17.47 16.40
N ALA A 536 8.92 17.53 15.06
CA ALA A 536 10.20 17.51 14.34
C ALA A 536 11.15 18.64 14.74
N PHE A 537 10.64 19.81 15.11
CA PHE A 537 11.44 20.96 15.57
C PHE A 537 11.87 20.85 17.05
N HIS A 538 11.34 19.89 17.80
CA HIS A 538 11.74 19.64 19.19
C HIS A 538 12.82 18.56 19.32
N PHE A 539 12.95 17.64 18.35
CA PHE A 539 13.84 16.48 18.47
C PHE A 539 14.50 16.09 17.15
N ALA A 540 15.85 16.05 17.14
CA ALA A 540 16.67 15.72 15.97
C ALA A 540 16.33 14.33 15.36
N LEU A 541 16.00 13.35 16.20
CA LEU A 541 15.64 12.00 15.76
C LEU A 541 14.26 11.93 15.09
N ILE A 542 13.33 12.82 15.45
CA ILE A 542 12.01 12.92 14.80
C ILE A 542 12.14 13.64 13.46
N LYS A 543 13.04 14.64 13.38
CA LYS A 543 13.34 15.37 12.14
C LYS A 543 13.79 14.41 11.02
N ALA A 544 14.55 13.37 11.34
CA ALA A 544 15.03 12.39 10.35
C ALA A 544 13.95 11.41 9.84
N ALA A 545 12.72 11.43 10.37
CA ALA A 545 11.68 10.43 10.05
C ALA A 545 10.55 10.96 9.13
N GLY A 546 10.61 12.23 8.69
CA GLY A 546 9.44 12.99 8.24
C GLY A 546 9.30 13.31 6.74
N ASP A 547 10.15 12.80 5.87
CA ASP A 547 10.19 13.26 4.46
C ASP A 547 9.27 12.43 3.55
N LEU A 548 9.01 12.93 2.32
CA LEU A 548 8.75 12.20 1.06
C LEU A 548 7.40 12.54 0.35
N GLU A 549 7.51 13.18 -0.82
CA GLU A 549 6.68 13.02 -2.02
C GLU A 549 7.66 13.10 -3.23
N ILE A 550 7.34 12.44 -4.35
CA ILE A 550 8.30 12.13 -5.42
C ILE A 550 8.28 13.25 -6.49
N GLY A 551 9.47 13.74 -6.85
CA GLY A 551 9.67 14.66 -7.97
C GLY A 551 10.39 13.97 -9.13
N ASP A 552 11.72 13.92 -9.03
CA ASP A 552 12.62 13.14 -9.87
C ASP A 552 12.99 11.85 -9.15
N MET A 553 12.83 10.68 -9.79
CA MET A 553 12.98 9.38 -9.12
C MET A 553 14.41 9.12 -8.65
N ASP A 554 15.42 9.42 -9.48
CA ASP A 554 16.81 9.14 -9.14
C ASP A 554 17.29 10.04 -7.99
N THR A 555 17.02 11.35 -8.10
CA THR A 555 17.31 12.31 -7.02
C THR A 555 16.55 11.95 -5.76
N TYR A 556 15.29 11.55 -5.87
CA TYR A 556 14.47 11.12 -4.73
C TYR A 556 15.06 9.87 -4.06
N LEU A 557 15.46 8.86 -4.83
CA LEU A 557 16.07 7.63 -4.31
C LEU A 557 17.40 7.92 -3.61
N GLU A 558 18.22 8.85 -4.15
CA GLU A 558 19.45 9.28 -3.52
C GLU A 558 19.19 10.02 -2.19
N GLN A 559 18.29 11.00 -2.19
CA GLN A 559 17.90 11.74 -0.99
C GLN A 559 17.28 10.82 0.06
N LEU A 560 16.46 9.86 -0.36
CA LEU A 560 15.84 8.84 0.51
C LEU A 560 16.89 7.93 1.14
N LYS A 561 17.89 7.46 0.38
CA LYS A 561 19.02 6.68 0.91
C LYS A 561 19.79 7.48 1.97
N ILE A 562 20.01 8.78 1.75
CA ILE A 562 20.64 9.67 2.74
C ILE A 562 19.74 9.85 3.97
N ALA A 563 18.43 10.04 3.80
CA ALA A 563 17.47 10.17 4.90
C ALA A 563 17.46 8.92 5.79
N ILE A 564 17.38 7.73 5.17
CA ILE A 564 17.44 6.44 5.87
C ILE A 564 18.76 6.28 6.60
N ALA A 565 19.88 6.56 5.93
CA ALA A 565 21.21 6.53 6.53
C ALA A 565 21.29 7.43 7.76
N ASN A 566 20.85 8.68 7.65
CA ASN A 566 20.85 9.64 8.75
C ASN A 566 19.97 9.17 9.92
N LEU A 567 18.80 8.61 9.63
CA LEU A 567 17.91 8.06 10.65
C LEU A 567 18.58 6.89 11.40
N LEU A 568 19.19 5.95 10.68
CA LEU A 568 19.90 4.80 11.26
C LEU A 568 21.11 5.25 12.10
N ASP A 569 21.92 6.16 11.57
CA ASP A 569 23.09 6.72 12.26
C ASP A 569 22.67 7.47 13.54
N ALA A 570 21.52 8.16 13.51
CA ALA A 570 20.95 8.82 14.68
C ALA A 570 20.46 7.82 15.74
N PHE A 571 19.92 6.66 15.34
CA PHE A 571 19.65 5.56 16.28
C PHE A 571 20.94 5.04 16.90
N ASP A 572 22.00 4.89 16.12
CA ASP A 572 23.30 4.42 16.58
C ASP A 572 23.97 5.37 17.59
N ALA A 573 23.82 6.68 17.39
CA ALA A 573 24.28 7.69 18.33
C ALA A 573 23.57 7.57 19.70
N VAL A 574 22.28 7.22 19.69
CA VAL A 574 21.45 7.11 20.90
C VAL A 574 21.64 5.74 21.58
N ASP A 575 21.42 4.65 20.85
CA ASP A 575 21.51 3.27 21.31
C ASP A 575 21.87 2.32 20.15
N PRO A 576 23.17 2.04 19.94
CA PRO A 576 23.65 1.24 18.82
C PRO A 576 23.26 -0.24 18.90
N LEU A 577 22.65 -0.69 20.01
CA LEU A 577 22.10 -2.04 20.07
C LEU A 577 20.77 -2.16 19.30
N GLN A 578 20.06 -1.05 19.06
CA GLN A 578 18.72 -1.11 18.47
C GLN A 578 18.73 -1.65 17.05
N ILE A 579 19.69 -1.24 16.23
CA ILE A 579 19.74 -1.66 14.83
C ILE A 579 19.90 -3.18 14.69
N LEU A 580 20.62 -3.82 15.61
CA LEU A 580 20.82 -5.28 15.62
C LEU A 580 19.60 -6.07 16.13
N VAL A 581 18.69 -5.46 16.89
CA VAL A 581 17.55 -6.15 17.54
C VAL A 581 16.18 -5.73 17.00
N LYS A 582 16.09 -4.56 16.37
CA LYS A 582 14.85 -4.01 15.82
C LYS A 582 14.87 -4.16 14.31
N ILE A 583 14.38 -5.30 13.82
CA ILE A 583 14.37 -5.61 12.39
C ILE A 583 13.72 -4.53 11.50
N LYS A 584 12.73 -3.80 12.04
CA LYS A 584 12.09 -2.68 11.33
C LYS A 584 13.06 -1.55 10.95
N LEU A 585 14.18 -1.40 11.66
CA LEU A 585 15.24 -0.44 11.29
C LEU A 585 15.99 -0.93 10.05
N HIS A 586 16.40 -2.20 10.04
CA HIS A 586 17.05 -2.79 8.86
C HIS A 586 16.10 -2.82 7.63
N LEU A 587 14.81 -3.06 7.82
CA LEU A 587 13.82 -2.98 6.72
C LEU A 587 13.76 -1.59 6.05
N LEU A 588 14.18 -0.51 6.73
CA LEU A 588 14.25 0.81 6.09
C LEU A 588 15.22 0.81 4.89
N ALA A 589 16.30 0.03 4.96
CA ALA A 589 17.28 -0.06 3.88
C ALA A 589 16.71 -0.66 2.58
N HIS A 590 15.55 -1.33 2.65
CA HIS A 590 14.84 -1.88 1.50
C HIS A 590 13.76 -0.94 0.93
N ILE A 591 13.41 0.16 1.60
CA ILE A 591 12.40 1.11 1.11
C ILE A 591 12.74 1.69 -0.27
N PRO A 592 14.00 2.03 -0.61
CA PRO A 592 14.33 2.53 -1.95
C PRO A 592 13.91 1.57 -3.07
N ASP A 593 13.92 0.26 -2.80
CA ASP A 593 13.53 -0.77 -3.76
C ASP A 593 12.01 -1.08 -3.71
N ASP A 594 11.29 -0.56 -2.71
CA ASP A 594 9.91 -0.92 -2.33
C ASP A 594 8.90 0.24 -2.44
N ILE A 595 9.11 1.20 -3.34
CA ILE A 595 8.21 2.36 -3.48
C ILE A 595 6.84 1.88 -4.00
N TYR A 596 5.95 1.53 -3.08
CA TYR A 596 4.59 1.08 -3.31
C TYR A 596 3.65 1.59 -2.22
N GLU A 597 2.44 1.99 -2.61
CA GLU A 597 1.39 2.44 -1.68
C GLU A 597 0.57 1.25 -1.16
N ALA A 598 0.35 1.18 0.15
CA ALA A 598 -0.37 0.08 0.82
C ALA A 598 -1.82 0.45 1.20
N TYR A 599 -2.75 -0.49 1.07
CA TYR A 599 -4.20 -0.32 1.29
C TYR A 599 -4.68 -0.95 2.60
N ASN A 600 -5.62 -0.33 3.31
CA ASN A 600 -6.21 -0.91 4.53
C ASN A 600 -7.71 -0.62 4.66
N ALA A 601 -8.53 -1.67 4.81
CA ALA A 601 -9.94 -1.56 5.23
C ALA A 601 -10.36 -2.76 6.12
N VAL A 602 -11.29 -2.54 7.06
CA VAL A 602 -11.66 -3.51 8.12
C VAL A 602 -13.14 -3.89 8.04
N ASN A 603 -13.50 -5.15 8.33
CA ASN A 603 -14.90 -5.56 8.56
C ASN A 603 -15.04 -6.46 9.82
N ARG A 604 -16.27 -6.65 10.30
CA ARG A 604 -16.63 -7.45 11.48
C ARG A 604 -17.84 -8.30 11.14
N LEU A 605 -17.76 -9.62 11.31
CA LEU A 605 -18.84 -10.60 11.61
C LEU A 605 -18.29 -12.03 11.58
N ALA A 606 -19.06 -13.01 12.07
CA ALA A 606 -18.84 -14.47 12.04
C ALA A 606 -20.06 -15.15 11.37
N PRO A 607 -20.08 -16.43 10.91
CA PRO A 607 -19.03 -17.36 10.44
C PRO A 607 -18.69 -17.22 8.93
N SER A 608 -17.60 -17.85 8.47
CA SER A 608 -16.99 -17.68 7.13
C SER A 608 -17.98 -17.69 5.95
N ARG A 609 -18.90 -18.65 5.89
CA ARG A 609 -19.90 -18.78 4.83
C ARG A 609 -20.83 -17.57 4.72
N ASP A 610 -21.39 -17.13 5.85
CA ASP A 610 -22.39 -16.06 5.88
C ASP A 610 -21.75 -14.70 5.60
N ILE A 611 -20.49 -14.53 6.02
CA ILE A 611 -19.66 -13.37 5.66
C ILE A 611 -19.48 -13.34 4.14
N SER A 612 -19.01 -14.44 3.54
CA SER A 612 -18.80 -14.53 2.09
C SER A 612 -20.08 -14.28 1.29
N LEU A 613 -21.20 -14.90 1.69
CA LEU A 613 -22.52 -14.66 1.09
C LEU A 613 -22.95 -13.19 1.17
N LYS A 614 -22.68 -12.55 2.31
CA LYS A 614 -23.07 -11.16 2.51
C LYS A 614 -22.22 -10.20 1.70
N PHE A 615 -20.90 -10.38 1.67
CA PHE A 615 -20.03 -9.58 0.81
C PHE A 615 -20.38 -9.77 -0.67
N ALA A 616 -20.69 -10.99 -1.08
CA ALA A 616 -21.17 -11.24 -2.44
C ALA A 616 -22.48 -10.49 -2.75
N SER A 617 -23.36 -10.32 -1.76
CA SER A 617 -24.59 -9.52 -1.90
C SER A 617 -24.29 -8.02 -1.95
N MET A 618 -23.34 -7.53 -1.15
CA MET A 618 -22.91 -6.14 -1.16
C MET A 618 -22.24 -5.77 -2.49
N ASP A 619 -21.36 -6.61 -3.01
CA ASP A 619 -20.69 -6.40 -4.29
C ASP A 619 -21.67 -6.42 -5.45
N ARG A 620 -22.69 -7.31 -5.40
CA ARG A 620 -23.80 -7.29 -6.38
C ARG A 620 -24.52 -5.94 -6.39
N VAL A 621 -24.85 -5.42 -5.20
CA VAL A 621 -25.55 -4.13 -5.08
C VAL A 621 -24.66 -2.97 -5.54
N LYS A 622 -23.35 -2.99 -5.21
CA LYS A 622 -22.36 -2.05 -5.76
C LYS A 622 -22.39 -2.08 -7.29
N HIS A 623 -22.24 -3.27 -7.89
CA HIS A 623 -22.22 -3.48 -9.34
C HIS A 623 -23.49 -2.96 -10.04
N PHE A 624 -24.67 -3.27 -9.49
CA PHE A 624 -25.93 -2.77 -10.06
C PHE A 624 -26.05 -1.25 -9.98
N LEU A 625 -25.67 -0.64 -8.86
CA LEU A 625 -25.82 0.80 -8.66
C LEU A 625 -24.81 1.62 -9.47
N SER A 626 -23.67 1.03 -9.82
CA SER A 626 -22.71 1.61 -10.75
C SER A 626 -23.04 1.34 -12.23
N GLY A 627 -24.18 0.72 -12.54
CA GLY A 627 -24.58 0.42 -13.92
C GLY A 627 -23.82 -0.75 -14.56
N GLY A 628 -23.25 -1.63 -13.75
CA GLY A 628 -22.49 -2.78 -14.21
C GLY A 628 -23.32 -3.77 -15.02
N TYR A 629 -22.67 -4.36 -16.03
CA TYR A 629 -23.26 -5.36 -16.91
C TYR A 629 -23.13 -6.77 -16.32
N TRP A 630 -24.13 -7.62 -16.52
CA TRP A 630 -24.06 -9.06 -16.25
C TRP A 630 -24.75 -9.86 -17.34
N TRP A 631 -24.29 -11.10 -17.53
CA TRP A 631 -24.88 -11.99 -18.53
C TRP A 631 -26.25 -12.49 -18.06
N ASN A 632 -27.27 -12.35 -18.91
CA ASN A 632 -28.57 -12.96 -18.71
C ASN A 632 -28.68 -14.24 -19.56
N PRO A 633 -28.67 -15.45 -18.96
CA PRO A 633 -28.72 -16.69 -19.72
C PRO A 633 -30.00 -16.86 -20.55
N SER A 634 -31.14 -16.37 -20.04
CA SER A 634 -32.43 -16.48 -20.71
C SER A 634 -32.52 -15.59 -21.95
N LEU A 635 -31.97 -14.38 -21.87
CA LEU A 635 -31.95 -13.43 -22.99
C LEU A 635 -30.71 -13.59 -23.90
N ARG A 636 -29.72 -14.39 -23.47
CA ARG A 636 -28.43 -14.57 -24.14
C ARG A 636 -27.74 -13.24 -24.50
N CYS A 637 -27.81 -12.27 -23.58
CA CYS A 637 -27.19 -10.96 -23.76
C CYS A 637 -26.71 -10.39 -22.42
N TRP A 638 -25.83 -9.40 -22.51
CA TRP A 638 -25.43 -8.59 -21.37
C TRP A 638 -26.52 -7.57 -21.06
N VAL A 639 -26.95 -7.52 -19.81
CA VAL A 639 -27.96 -6.58 -19.31
C VAL A 639 -27.38 -5.73 -18.19
N GLN A 640 -28.02 -4.60 -17.90
CA GLN A 640 -27.65 -3.69 -16.81
C GLN A 640 -28.90 -3.22 -16.07
N ALA A 641 -28.71 -2.64 -14.88
CA ALA A 641 -29.81 -2.04 -14.12
C ALA A 641 -30.36 -0.80 -14.85
N GLY A 642 -31.67 -0.53 -14.70
CA GLY A 642 -32.29 0.66 -15.27
C GLY A 642 -31.78 1.96 -14.63
N SER A 643 -31.85 3.06 -15.37
CA SER A 643 -31.32 4.38 -14.95
C SER A 643 -31.86 4.90 -13.61
N ALA A 644 -33.11 4.55 -13.25
CA ALA A 644 -33.70 4.89 -11.96
C ALA A 644 -32.96 4.25 -10.77
N VAL A 645 -32.40 3.05 -10.96
CA VAL A 645 -31.62 2.36 -9.93
C VAL A 645 -30.24 3.00 -9.80
N CYS A 646 -29.55 3.24 -10.92
CA CYS A 646 -28.18 3.78 -10.91
C CYS A 646 -28.07 5.18 -10.29
N ARG A 647 -29.13 6.01 -10.36
CA ARG A 647 -29.16 7.35 -9.75
C ARG A 647 -29.03 7.37 -8.22
N ILE A 648 -29.18 6.22 -7.54
CA ILE A 648 -29.11 6.10 -6.07
C ILE A 648 -27.65 6.01 -5.57
N LEU A 649 -26.66 5.93 -6.47
CA LEU A 649 -25.24 5.79 -6.14
C LEU A 649 -24.68 7.05 -5.43
N ARG A 650 -24.85 7.12 -4.10
CA ARG A 650 -24.20 8.13 -3.23
C ARG A 650 -23.63 7.58 -1.93
N LEU A 651 -23.78 6.28 -1.65
CA LEU A 651 -23.57 5.72 -0.29
C LEU A 651 -22.69 4.46 -0.22
N LEU A 652 -21.95 4.09 -1.28
CA LEU A 652 -21.25 2.80 -1.37
C LEU A 652 -19.72 2.88 -1.45
N GLY A 653 -19.13 3.98 -0.97
CA GLY A 653 -17.67 4.13 -0.93
C GLY A 653 -17.03 4.62 -2.23
N TRP A 654 -17.82 4.89 -3.27
CA TRP A 654 -17.37 5.62 -4.47
C TRP A 654 -17.42 7.13 -4.20
N VAL A 655 -16.28 7.81 -4.33
CA VAL A 655 -16.17 9.26 -4.18
C VAL A 655 -15.71 9.85 -5.52
N PRO A 656 -16.57 10.63 -6.21
CA PRO A 656 -16.16 11.29 -7.44
C PRO A 656 -15.08 12.36 -7.14
N PRO A 657 -14.19 12.68 -8.10
CA PRO A 657 -13.21 13.74 -7.92
C PRO A 657 -13.87 15.06 -7.52
N SER A 658 -13.34 15.71 -6.49
CA SER A 658 -13.81 17.04 -6.08
C SER A 658 -13.33 18.08 -7.09
N LYS A 659 -14.23 18.92 -7.60
CA LYS A 659 -13.84 20.09 -8.40
C LYS A 659 -13.31 21.18 -7.47
N VAL A 660 -12.01 21.41 -7.49
CA VAL A 660 -11.38 22.53 -6.77
C VAL A 660 -11.77 23.85 -7.46
N GLN A 661 -12.09 24.88 -6.67
CA GLN A 661 -12.35 26.23 -7.15
C GLN A 661 -11.34 27.19 -6.50
N PRO A 662 -10.13 27.32 -7.08
CA PRO A 662 -9.10 28.21 -6.56
C PRO A 662 -9.57 29.67 -6.49
N GLY A 663 -9.13 30.41 -5.47
CA GLY A 663 -9.49 31.80 -5.22
C GLY A 663 -10.87 32.02 -4.59
N LEU A 664 -11.70 30.98 -4.44
CA LEU A 664 -13.00 31.14 -3.79
C LEU A 664 -12.84 31.51 -2.31
N ILE A 665 -13.24 32.74 -1.95
CA ILE A 665 -13.36 33.20 -0.56
C ILE A 665 -14.81 33.04 -0.09
N LYS A 666 -15.02 32.31 1.01
CA LYS A 666 -16.33 32.20 1.65
C LYS A 666 -16.52 33.33 2.69
N PRO A 667 -17.69 33.99 2.76
CA PRO A 667 -17.94 35.01 3.77
C PRO A 667 -18.09 34.41 5.17
N ALA A 668 -17.81 35.21 6.20
CA ALA A 668 -18.09 34.83 7.59
C ALA A 668 -19.58 34.62 7.86
N ALA A 669 -19.91 33.61 8.68
CA ALA A 669 -21.30 33.18 8.94
C ALA A 669 -22.16 34.21 9.69
N LYS A 670 -21.54 35.20 10.36
CA LYS A 670 -22.25 36.33 10.99
C LYS A 670 -22.14 37.55 10.07
N LYS A 671 -23.26 38.23 9.80
CA LYS A 671 -23.30 39.53 9.11
C LYS A 671 -22.53 40.57 9.96
N LYS A 672 -21.21 40.65 9.79
CA LYS A 672 -20.43 41.79 10.27
C LYS A 672 -20.67 42.97 9.31
N PRO A 673 -20.74 44.21 9.82
CA PRO A 673 -20.89 45.39 8.97
C PRO A 673 -19.68 45.52 8.02
N GLU A 674 -19.89 46.19 6.89
CA GLU A 674 -18.82 46.48 5.94
C GLU A 674 -17.76 47.38 6.58
N LEU A 675 -16.49 47.04 6.34
CA LEU A 675 -15.34 47.70 6.95
C LEU A 675 -14.71 48.69 5.96
N GLN A 676 -14.30 49.85 6.47
CA GLN A 676 -13.48 50.81 5.75
C GLN A 676 -12.00 50.45 5.97
N TRP A 677 -11.31 50.07 4.90
CA TRP A 677 -9.96 49.49 4.97
C TRP A 677 -8.88 50.55 5.23
N ARG A 678 -7.84 50.21 6.01
CA ARG A 678 -6.82 51.15 6.51
C ARG A 678 -5.51 51.16 5.72
N LEU A 679 -5.25 50.20 4.84
CA LEU A 679 -3.97 50.00 4.15
C LEU A 679 -4.01 50.43 2.66
N SER A 680 -4.57 51.60 2.34
CA SER A 680 -4.62 52.26 1.00
C SER A 680 -5.41 51.53 -0.11
N PRO A 681 -6.74 51.71 -0.19
CA PRO A 681 -7.56 51.14 -1.27
C PRO A 681 -7.56 52.01 -2.55
N PRO A 682 -7.97 51.46 -3.71
CA PRO A 682 -8.57 52.26 -4.78
C PRO A 682 -9.86 52.95 -4.28
N PRO A 683 -10.32 54.05 -4.89
CA PRO A 683 -11.16 55.05 -4.24
C PRO A 683 -12.58 54.63 -3.82
N GLU A 684 -13.08 53.45 -4.24
CA GLU A 684 -14.48 53.07 -4.10
C GLU A 684 -14.61 51.56 -3.82
N SER A 685 -14.85 51.13 -2.58
CA SER A 685 -15.57 49.86 -2.28
C SER A 685 -15.74 49.62 -0.78
N MET A 686 -16.93 49.14 -0.41
CA MET A 686 -17.24 48.57 0.89
C MET A 686 -16.80 47.09 0.91
N TRP A 687 -16.13 46.64 1.97
CA TRP A 687 -15.52 45.31 2.04
C TRP A 687 -16.14 44.45 3.15
N ARG A 688 -16.23 43.14 2.89
CA ARG A 688 -16.64 42.13 3.87
C ARG A 688 -15.51 41.20 4.23
N GLU A 689 -15.46 40.80 5.49
CA GLU A 689 -14.47 39.85 6.00
C GLU A 689 -14.77 38.43 5.49
N GLY A 690 -13.77 37.84 4.84
CA GLY A 690 -13.76 36.44 4.43
C GLY A 690 -13.43 35.51 5.59
N TYR A 691 -14.02 34.32 5.56
CA TYR A 691 -13.79 33.26 6.55
C TYR A 691 -12.67 32.30 6.12
N ASN A 692 -12.70 31.85 4.87
CA ASN A 692 -11.60 31.08 4.29
C ASN A 692 -11.49 31.25 2.78
N LEU A 693 -10.28 31.10 2.28
CA LEU A 693 -9.91 31.07 0.85
C LEU A 693 -9.59 29.64 0.43
N THR A 694 -9.91 29.28 -0.81
CA THR A 694 -9.52 28.00 -1.43
C THR A 694 -8.29 28.20 -2.30
N THR A 695 -7.21 27.47 -2.03
CA THR A 695 -5.95 27.59 -2.80
C THR A 695 -6.01 26.84 -4.14
N GLN A 696 -4.97 26.96 -4.97
CA GLN A 696 -4.79 26.14 -6.17
C GLN A 696 -4.76 24.63 -5.87
N THR A 697 -4.22 24.26 -4.71
CA THR A 697 -4.19 22.88 -4.20
C THR A 697 -5.51 22.42 -3.57
N GLY A 698 -6.49 23.31 -3.42
CA GLY A 698 -7.78 23.04 -2.79
C GLY A 698 -7.80 23.19 -1.28
N ASP A 699 -6.71 23.68 -0.69
CA ASP A 699 -6.58 23.91 0.75
C ASP A 699 -7.49 25.03 1.21
N LYS A 700 -7.90 24.97 2.47
CA LYS A 700 -8.63 26.06 3.14
C LYS A 700 -7.65 26.90 3.94
N VAL A 701 -7.49 28.14 3.51
CA VAL A 701 -6.64 29.15 4.15
C VAL A 701 -7.50 30.06 4.99
N MET A 702 -7.12 30.26 6.25
CA MET A 702 -7.76 31.22 7.17
C MET A 702 -6.83 32.41 7.41
N VAL A 703 -7.32 33.42 8.14
CA VAL A 703 -6.44 34.45 8.70
C VAL A 703 -5.40 33.77 9.61
N ASP A 704 -4.18 34.30 9.60
CA ASP A 704 -2.95 33.78 10.22
C ASP A 704 -2.36 32.50 9.60
N SER A 705 -2.98 31.92 8.58
CA SER A 705 -2.37 30.82 7.84
C SER A 705 -1.13 31.28 7.05
N TRP A 706 -0.06 30.50 7.12
CA TRP A 706 1.14 30.68 6.29
C TRP A 706 0.96 30.06 4.90
N VAL A 707 1.22 30.84 3.86
CA VAL A 707 0.96 30.45 2.47
C VAL A 707 2.12 30.81 1.53
N VAL A 708 2.25 30.01 0.47
CA VAL A 708 3.01 30.39 -0.72
C VAL A 708 2.04 31.00 -1.72
N ALA A 709 2.39 32.17 -2.24
CA ALA A 709 1.63 32.87 -3.27
C ALA A 709 2.54 33.27 -4.42
N LEU A 710 1.95 33.62 -5.57
CA LEU A 710 2.68 34.25 -6.66
C LEU A 710 2.45 35.76 -6.61
N ASP A 711 3.53 36.53 -6.69
CA ASP A 711 3.43 37.98 -6.84
C ASP A 711 3.01 38.37 -8.28
N SER A 712 2.87 39.67 -8.55
CA SER A 712 2.49 40.19 -9.86
C SER A 712 3.50 39.88 -10.98
N THR A 713 4.72 39.46 -10.64
CA THR A 713 5.76 39.03 -11.60
C THR A 713 5.76 37.51 -11.83
N GLY A 714 4.92 36.77 -11.09
CA GLY A 714 4.89 35.31 -11.12
C GLY A 714 5.94 34.65 -10.24
N LYS A 715 6.61 35.40 -9.36
CA LYS A 715 7.61 34.85 -8.43
C LYS A 715 6.93 34.36 -7.15
N SER A 716 7.36 33.20 -6.65
CA SER A 716 6.89 32.67 -5.37
C SER A 716 7.30 33.56 -4.20
N VAL A 717 6.32 33.93 -3.38
CA VAL A 717 6.50 34.69 -2.14
C VAL A 717 5.87 33.93 -0.97
N LEU A 718 6.57 33.92 0.16
CA LEU A 718 6.11 33.34 1.41
C LEU A 718 5.53 34.45 2.29
N GLY A 719 4.43 34.17 2.98
CA GLY A 719 3.90 35.09 3.98
C GLY A 719 2.77 34.52 4.80
N ARG A 720 2.31 35.31 5.77
CA ARG A 720 1.18 35.01 6.64
C ARG A 720 -0.03 35.82 6.21
N ILE A 721 -1.18 35.18 6.05
CA ILE A 721 -2.42 35.88 5.70
C ILE A 721 -2.82 36.77 6.87
N SER A 722 -2.89 38.07 6.62
CA SER A 722 -3.35 39.07 7.60
C SER A 722 -4.85 39.30 7.50
N GLU A 723 -5.39 39.37 6.27
CA GLU A 723 -6.80 39.65 6.02
C GLU A 723 -7.30 38.90 4.78
N LEU A 724 -8.59 38.56 4.77
CA LEU A 724 -9.32 38.05 3.60
C LEU A 724 -10.49 38.99 3.32
N LEU A 725 -10.47 39.66 2.16
CA LEU A 725 -11.44 40.70 1.83
C LEU A 725 -12.33 40.26 0.65
N ILE A 726 -13.62 40.51 0.79
CA ILE A 726 -14.64 40.25 -0.24
C ILE A 726 -15.29 41.58 -0.64
N GLY A 727 -15.09 41.98 -1.90
CA GLY A 727 -15.73 43.11 -2.57
C GLY A 727 -16.07 42.70 -4.02
N ASP A 728 -15.93 43.62 -4.98
CA ASP A 728 -16.08 43.30 -6.42
C ASP A 728 -15.04 42.27 -6.91
N LYS A 729 -13.85 42.32 -6.31
CA LYS A 729 -12.82 41.28 -6.40
C LYS A 729 -12.52 40.76 -5.01
N SER A 730 -12.23 39.47 -4.88
CA SER A 730 -11.79 38.88 -3.62
C SER A 730 -10.27 39.01 -3.48
N LEU A 731 -9.81 39.61 -2.38
CA LEU A 731 -8.41 40.00 -2.17
C LEU A 731 -7.87 39.48 -0.83
N PRO A 732 -6.91 38.54 -0.82
CA PRO A 732 -6.09 38.25 0.35
C PRO A 732 -4.99 39.31 0.56
N VAL A 733 -4.76 39.68 1.82
CA VAL A 733 -3.65 40.55 2.23
C VAL A 733 -2.59 39.71 2.93
N LEU A 734 -1.41 39.63 2.34
CA LEU A 734 -0.29 38.82 2.80
C LEU A 734 0.75 39.68 3.53
N ARG A 735 1.09 39.33 4.77
CA ARG A 735 2.21 39.92 5.52
C ARG A 735 3.48 39.11 5.26
N ARG A 736 4.52 39.77 4.71
CA ARG A 736 5.82 39.12 4.49
C ARG A 736 6.68 39.08 5.77
N PRO A 737 7.42 37.99 6.03
CA PRO A 737 8.37 37.93 7.14
C PRO A 737 9.56 38.87 6.92
N THR A 738 10.12 39.39 8.01
CA THR A 738 11.33 40.23 8.01
C THR A 738 12.57 39.40 8.29
N GLY A 739 13.55 39.40 7.37
CA GLY A 739 14.85 38.80 7.60
C GLY A 739 15.78 38.91 6.38
N PRO A 740 17.10 39.07 6.58
CA PRO A 740 18.08 39.27 5.50
C PRO A 740 18.28 38.03 4.59
N GLU A 741 17.91 36.83 5.07
CA GLU A 741 18.09 35.57 4.33
C GLU A 741 16.90 35.20 3.42
N ILE A 742 15.74 35.84 3.57
CA ILE A 742 14.50 35.47 2.84
C ILE A 742 14.09 36.57 1.85
N VAL A 743 14.49 37.82 2.08
CA VAL A 743 14.22 38.96 1.18
C VAL A 743 15.47 39.85 1.14
N ALA A 744 15.96 40.15 -0.07
CA ALA A 744 17.16 40.97 -0.28
C ALA A 744 17.03 42.41 0.27
N ASP A 745 15.81 42.90 0.51
CA ASP A 745 15.53 44.24 1.04
C ASP A 745 14.57 44.16 2.23
N ALA A 746 15.11 44.33 3.43
CA ALA A 746 14.37 44.22 4.69
C ALA A 746 13.46 45.44 4.95
N VAL A 747 12.21 45.37 4.50
CA VAL A 747 11.10 46.23 4.98
C VAL A 747 9.83 45.37 5.16
N GLN A 748 9.18 45.46 6.33
CA GLN A 748 7.84 44.89 6.54
C GLN A 748 6.89 45.42 5.46
N SER A 749 6.36 44.53 4.63
CA SER A 749 5.54 44.92 3.49
C SER A 749 4.34 43.98 3.38
N PHE A 750 3.17 44.60 3.33
CA PHE A 750 1.92 43.92 3.03
C PHE A 750 1.76 43.85 1.51
N LEU A 751 1.37 42.70 1.00
CA LEU A 751 1.06 42.48 -0.41
C LEU A 751 -0.43 42.19 -0.53
N VAL A 752 -1.13 43.00 -1.31
CA VAL A 752 -2.49 42.71 -1.75
C VAL A 752 -2.40 41.87 -3.01
N LEU A 753 -2.96 40.67 -2.96
CA LEU A 753 -2.82 39.70 -4.04
C LEU A 753 -4.18 39.37 -4.64
N ASP A 754 -4.19 38.86 -5.87
CA ASP A 754 -5.39 38.24 -6.42
C ASP A 754 -5.68 36.92 -5.67
N SER A 755 -6.94 36.66 -5.31
CA SER A 755 -7.31 35.44 -4.58
C SER A 755 -6.85 34.13 -5.25
N SER A 756 -6.77 34.09 -6.58
CA SER A 756 -6.31 32.93 -7.33
C SER A 756 -4.79 32.72 -7.30
N SER A 757 -4.02 33.73 -6.88
CA SER A 757 -2.55 33.66 -6.80
C SER A 757 -2.03 32.83 -5.62
N ILE A 758 -2.89 32.52 -4.65
CA ILE A 758 -2.51 31.72 -3.47
C ILE A 758 -2.37 30.25 -3.89
N GLN A 759 -1.12 29.77 -3.85
CA GLN A 759 -0.77 28.45 -4.36
C GLN A 759 -1.16 27.36 -3.36
N PHE A 760 -0.64 27.44 -2.13
CA PHE A 760 -0.85 26.43 -1.10
C PHE A 760 -0.52 26.93 0.31
N VAL A 761 -1.04 26.24 1.33
CA VAL A 761 -0.72 26.45 2.74
C VAL A 761 0.46 25.55 3.16
N PHE A 762 1.31 26.02 4.07
CA PHE A 762 2.40 25.24 4.65
C PHE A 762 2.51 25.45 6.17
N SER A 763 3.18 24.54 6.85
CA SER A 763 3.28 24.55 8.31
C SER A 763 4.49 25.36 8.80
N VAL A 764 4.24 26.26 9.74
CA VAL A 764 5.24 27.14 10.37
C VAL A 764 4.97 27.20 11.86
N GLN A 765 6.00 27.20 12.69
CA GLN A 765 5.89 27.31 14.14
C GLN A 765 6.77 28.43 14.67
N HIS A 766 6.34 29.08 15.76
CA HIS A 766 7.20 30.03 16.47
C HIS A 766 8.41 29.31 17.07
N ASP A 767 9.60 29.90 17.00
CA ASP A 767 10.80 29.38 17.66
C ASP A 767 10.75 29.66 19.17
N CYS A 768 9.92 28.89 19.87
CA CYS A 768 9.75 29.02 21.31
C CYS A 768 11.03 28.77 22.11
N ARG A 769 12.02 28.05 21.52
CA ARG A 769 13.30 27.79 22.17
C ARG A 769 14.18 29.03 22.14
N LYS A 770 14.27 29.70 20.98
CA LYS A 770 14.97 30.98 20.87
C LYS A 770 14.28 32.08 21.68
N GLY A 771 12.94 32.11 21.65
CA GLY A 771 12.13 33.08 22.36
C GLY A 771 11.97 32.85 23.87
N ASN A 772 12.41 31.70 24.41
CA ASN A 772 12.18 31.29 25.81
C ASN A 772 10.71 31.44 26.27
N CYS A 773 9.77 31.07 25.40
CA CYS A 773 8.33 31.28 25.60
C CYS A 773 7.80 30.49 26.82
N GLN A 774 6.85 31.10 27.55
CA GLN A 774 6.37 30.60 28.84
C GLN A 774 4.90 30.12 28.76
N PRO A 775 4.49 29.11 29.56
CA PRO A 775 3.12 28.59 29.60
C PRO A 775 2.20 29.47 30.46
N THR A 776 2.05 30.75 30.09
CA THR A 776 1.35 31.77 30.90
C THR A 776 -0.06 32.09 30.41
N ILE A 777 -0.42 31.74 29.16
CA ILE A 777 -1.78 31.99 28.65
C ILE A 777 -2.74 31.02 29.31
N ILE A 778 -3.87 31.53 29.79
CA ILE A 778 -4.96 30.72 30.33
C ILE A 778 -6.18 30.88 29.43
N GLN A 779 -6.65 29.77 28.87
CA GLN A 779 -7.89 29.72 28.09
C GLN A 779 -8.93 28.86 28.81
N LYS A 780 -10.20 29.30 28.81
CA LYS A 780 -11.30 28.49 29.32
C LYS A 780 -11.55 27.27 28.41
N GLU A 781 -11.69 26.11 29.03
CA GLU A 781 -11.96 24.85 28.33
C GLU A 781 -13.43 24.83 27.87
N PHE A 782 -13.68 24.50 26.61
CA PHE A 782 -15.03 24.23 26.12
C PHE A 782 -15.36 22.74 26.23
N GLN A 783 -16.42 22.38 26.95
CA GLN A 783 -16.92 21.02 27.09
C GLN A 783 -18.40 20.98 26.70
N GLU A 784 -18.81 19.97 25.92
CA GLU A 784 -20.22 19.80 25.50
C GLU A 784 -20.86 21.02 24.79
N ARG A 785 -20.03 21.87 24.16
CA ARG A 785 -20.40 23.16 23.52
C ARG A 785 -20.67 24.30 24.51
N GLU A 786 -20.31 24.13 25.77
CA GLU A 786 -20.37 25.16 26.81
C GLU A 786 -18.95 25.53 27.27
N GLU A 787 -18.76 26.80 27.59
CA GLU A 787 -17.53 27.30 28.19
C GLU A 787 -17.51 26.92 29.68
N THR A 788 -16.45 26.27 30.14
CA THR A 788 -16.34 25.82 31.54
C THR A 788 -15.47 26.76 32.37
N ASP A 789 -15.52 26.61 33.70
CA ASP A 789 -14.60 27.31 34.61
C ASP A 789 -13.22 26.65 34.71
N ARG A 790 -12.98 25.59 33.91
CA ARG A 790 -11.69 24.92 33.87
C ARG A 790 -10.77 25.66 32.91
N ASN A 791 -9.53 25.80 33.34
CA ASN A 791 -8.50 26.54 32.63
C ASN A 791 -7.50 25.58 31.98
N VAL A 792 -7.10 25.88 30.75
CA VAL A 792 -6.01 25.21 30.04
C VAL A 792 -4.90 26.21 29.83
N SER A 793 -3.68 25.84 30.22
CA SER A 793 -2.48 26.63 29.97
C SER A 793 -2.02 26.47 28.52
N LEU A 794 -1.67 27.59 27.88
CA LEU A 794 -1.07 27.67 26.56
C LEU A 794 0.24 28.48 26.60
N ILE A 795 1.04 28.34 25.56
CA ILE A 795 2.30 29.07 25.42
C ILE A 795 2.03 30.52 24.99
N GLN A 796 2.58 31.48 25.73
CA GLN A 796 2.71 32.87 25.31
C GLN A 796 4.00 33.05 24.51
N HIS A 797 3.88 33.40 23.24
CA HIS A 797 5.04 33.77 22.42
C HIS A 797 5.60 35.12 22.88
N SER A 798 6.92 35.20 23.01
CA SER A 798 7.63 36.41 23.44
C SER A 798 7.79 37.45 22.34
N ASP A 799 7.69 37.02 21.07
CA ASP A 799 7.76 37.86 19.87
C ASP A 799 6.85 37.31 18.76
N ASP A 800 6.77 38.04 17.65
CA ASP A 800 6.12 37.65 16.39
C ASP A 800 7.10 37.75 15.21
N ASP A 801 8.38 37.47 15.47
CA ASP A 801 9.48 37.69 14.52
C ASP A 801 10.25 36.41 14.18
N HIS A 802 10.27 35.42 15.08
CA HIS A 802 11.08 34.20 14.92
C HIS A 802 10.23 32.96 14.66
N PHE A 803 10.38 32.42 13.44
CA PHE A 803 9.61 31.27 12.99
C PHE A 803 10.51 30.19 12.37
N ILE A 804 10.05 28.94 12.48
CA ILE A 804 10.66 27.75 11.89
C ILE A 804 9.67 27.17 10.88
N ILE A 805 10.12 26.99 9.65
CA ILE A 805 9.36 26.25 8.63
C ILE A 805 9.40 24.76 8.98
N ASN A 806 8.23 24.15 9.11
CA ASN A 806 8.11 22.75 9.48
C ASN A 806 8.17 21.84 8.24
N MET A 807 9.38 21.39 7.90
CA MET A 807 9.62 20.47 6.78
C MET A 807 9.12 19.04 7.04
N ALA A 808 8.72 18.69 8.27
CA ALA A 808 8.14 17.38 8.55
C ALA A 808 6.63 17.32 8.27
N GLY A 809 6.01 18.43 7.84
CA GLY A 809 4.63 18.46 7.40
C GLY A 809 4.49 17.71 6.07
N LEU A 810 3.67 16.66 6.05
CA LEU A 810 3.48 15.83 4.86
C LEU A 810 2.63 16.52 3.77
N HIS A 811 1.96 17.61 4.14
CA HIS A 811 1.06 18.34 3.24
C HIS A 811 1.83 19.37 2.41
N ASN A 812 1.69 19.33 1.08
CA ASN A 812 2.39 20.20 0.13
C ASN A 812 3.93 20.19 0.22
N PHE A 813 4.52 19.13 0.81
CA PHE A 813 5.96 19.04 1.05
C PHE A 813 6.81 19.29 -0.21
N VAL A 814 6.53 18.60 -1.32
CA VAL A 814 7.30 18.77 -2.58
C VAL A 814 7.19 20.18 -3.13
N LYS A 815 6.01 20.80 -3.07
CA LYS A 815 5.81 22.17 -3.53
C LYS A 815 6.61 23.16 -2.67
N LEU A 816 6.69 22.91 -1.36
CA LEU A 816 7.50 23.70 -0.45
C LEU A 816 9.00 23.53 -0.75
N CYS A 817 9.49 22.30 -0.92
CA CYS A 817 10.89 22.04 -1.28
C CYS A 817 11.29 22.73 -2.59
N ARG A 818 10.46 22.63 -3.63
CA ARG A 818 10.68 23.33 -4.91
C ARG A 818 10.70 24.85 -4.74
N THR A 819 9.91 25.40 -3.80
CA THR A 819 9.87 26.84 -3.53
C THR A 819 11.12 27.32 -2.78
N LEU A 820 11.64 26.54 -1.84
CA LEU A 820 12.83 26.89 -1.05
C LEU A 820 14.15 26.63 -1.80
N GLY A 821 14.15 25.67 -2.71
CA GLY A 821 15.28 25.28 -3.53
C GLY A 821 16.30 24.36 -2.82
N PRO A 822 17.15 23.66 -3.60
CA PRO A 822 18.03 22.58 -3.11
C PRO A 822 18.95 22.99 -1.94
N SER A 823 19.45 24.23 -1.95
CA SER A 823 20.36 24.74 -0.91
C SER A 823 19.82 24.68 0.52
N LEU A 824 18.49 24.66 0.68
CA LEU A 824 17.80 24.59 1.98
C LEU A 824 17.14 23.23 2.24
N THR A 825 17.02 22.37 1.22
CA THR A 825 16.24 21.13 1.28
C THR A 825 17.08 19.87 1.12
N ASP A 826 18.27 19.96 0.52
CA ASP A 826 19.12 18.80 0.26
C ASP A 826 19.65 18.21 1.57
N LEU A 827 19.43 16.90 1.72
CA LEU A 827 19.93 16.15 2.85
C LEU A 827 21.41 15.85 2.66
N LYS A 828 22.18 16.06 3.74
CA LYS A 828 23.59 15.69 3.81
C LYS A 828 23.77 14.57 4.82
N PRO A 829 24.73 13.64 4.59
CA PRO A 829 25.08 12.64 5.59
C PRO A 829 25.46 13.28 6.93
N LEU A 830 24.97 12.74 8.05
CA LEU A 830 25.32 13.22 9.40
C LEU A 830 26.82 13.08 9.71
N HIS A 831 27.45 12.07 9.12
CA HIS A 831 28.86 11.74 9.33
C HIS A 831 29.59 11.65 7.99
N PRO A 832 30.68 12.42 7.78
CA PRO A 832 31.49 12.33 6.56
C PRO A 832 32.12 10.94 6.35
N ASP A 833 32.57 10.31 7.44
CA ASP A 833 33.08 8.92 7.45
C ASP A 833 32.16 8.04 8.30
N ARG A 834 31.12 7.51 7.64
CA ARG A 834 30.16 6.60 8.27
C ARG A 834 30.80 5.28 8.72
N VAL A 835 31.82 4.80 8.02
CA VAL A 835 32.52 3.55 8.39
C VAL A 835 33.23 3.73 9.74
N ALA A 836 33.96 4.83 9.92
CA ALA A 836 34.60 5.13 11.20
C ALA A 836 33.58 5.35 12.33
N PHE A 837 32.44 5.98 12.03
CA PHE A 837 31.34 6.12 13.00
C PHE A 837 30.78 4.76 13.42
N HIS A 838 30.47 3.86 12.47
CA HIS A 838 29.93 2.52 12.76
C HIS A 838 30.93 1.66 13.53
N LYS A 839 32.24 1.77 13.27
CA LYS A 839 33.28 1.09 14.07
C LYS A 839 33.23 1.51 15.56
N LYS A 840 33.05 2.81 15.83
CA LYS A 840 32.89 3.32 17.21
C LYS A 840 31.61 2.80 17.86
N ALA A 841 30.50 2.77 17.11
CA ALA A 841 29.22 2.24 17.59
C ALA A 841 29.30 0.73 17.90
N SER A 842 29.89 -0.05 16.99
CA SER A 842 30.19 -1.48 17.14
C SER A 842 31.01 -1.78 18.40
N ALA A 843 32.08 -1.01 18.66
CA ALA A 843 32.89 -1.19 19.87
C ALA A 843 32.06 -1.02 21.16
N LYS A 844 31.17 -0.01 21.20
CA LYS A 844 30.24 0.21 22.33
C LYS A 844 29.24 -0.94 22.49
N VAL A 845 28.76 -1.51 21.38
CA VAL A 845 27.89 -2.68 21.36
C VAL A 845 28.59 -3.91 21.94
N GLN A 846 29.80 -4.21 21.45
CA GLN A 846 30.60 -5.34 21.92
C GLN A 846 30.89 -5.24 23.42
N GLU A 847 31.25 -4.05 23.91
CA GLU A 847 31.48 -3.80 25.33
C GLU A 847 30.21 -4.08 26.16
N THR A 848 29.09 -3.51 25.73
CA THR A 848 27.79 -3.65 26.43
C THR A 848 27.32 -5.10 26.47
N ARG A 849 27.43 -5.82 25.34
CA ARG A 849 27.07 -7.24 25.23
C ARG A 849 28.02 -8.14 26.00
N SER A 850 29.31 -7.86 26.03
CA SER A 850 30.29 -8.58 26.84
C SER A 850 29.96 -8.47 28.35
N LYS A 851 29.68 -7.26 28.85
CA LYS A 851 29.21 -7.04 30.24
C LYS A 851 27.91 -7.81 30.53
N GLY A 852 26.93 -7.76 29.62
CA GLY A 852 25.67 -8.49 29.74
C GLY A 852 25.84 -10.03 29.76
N ARG A 853 26.73 -10.57 28.92
CA ARG A 853 27.07 -12.00 28.88
C ARG A 853 27.71 -12.46 30.18
N LYS A 854 28.66 -11.70 30.73
CA LYS A 854 29.29 -11.99 32.04
C LYS A 854 28.26 -12.06 33.16
N LYS A 855 27.40 -11.03 33.29
CA LYS A 855 26.32 -10.97 34.30
C LYS A 855 25.33 -12.14 34.18
N THR A 856 25.02 -12.56 32.95
CA THR A 856 24.11 -13.69 32.69
C THR A 856 24.77 -15.02 33.08
N ALA A 857 26.06 -15.20 32.78
CA ALA A 857 26.82 -16.38 33.16
C ALA A 857 26.93 -16.51 34.69
N GLU A 858 27.18 -15.40 35.40
CA GLU A 858 27.16 -15.34 36.87
C GLU A 858 25.80 -15.73 37.45
N LYS A 859 24.70 -15.18 36.93
CA LYS A 859 23.34 -15.57 37.34
C LYS A 859 23.05 -17.04 37.09
N ARG A 860 23.48 -17.61 35.95
CA ARG A 860 23.32 -19.05 35.66
C ARG A 860 24.13 -19.92 36.63
N ARG A 861 25.38 -19.53 36.94
CA ARG A 861 26.20 -20.22 37.94
C ARG A 861 25.55 -20.19 39.32
N ALA A 862 25.03 -19.03 39.73
CA ALA A 862 24.31 -18.88 40.99
C ALA A 862 23.02 -19.73 41.05
N ALA A 863 22.23 -19.76 39.97
CA ALA A 863 21.02 -20.58 39.88
C ALA A 863 21.33 -22.09 39.88
N ALA A 864 22.39 -22.52 39.18
CA ALA A 864 22.84 -23.91 39.18
C ALA A 864 23.34 -24.33 40.58
N ALA A 865 24.07 -23.45 41.27
CA ALA A 865 24.51 -23.68 42.65
C ALA A 865 23.32 -23.77 43.62
N ALA A 866 22.32 -22.90 43.47
CA ALA A 866 21.09 -22.94 44.27
C ALA A 866 20.33 -24.26 44.04
N LYS A 867 20.14 -24.69 42.79
CA LYS A 867 19.45 -25.95 42.44
C LYS A 867 20.18 -27.18 42.97
N LYS A 868 21.51 -27.15 42.99
CA LYS A 868 22.36 -28.22 43.56
C LYS A 868 22.28 -28.28 45.09
N ASN A 869 22.07 -27.14 45.75
CA ASN A 869 21.82 -27.08 47.19
C ASN A 869 20.40 -27.52 47.56
N THR A 870 19.40 -27.27 46.71
CA THR A 870 18.02 -27.77 46.92
C THR A 870 17.88 -29.27 46.70
N MET A 871 18.72 -29.89 45.85
CA MET A 871 18.77 -31.35 45.68
C MET A 871 19.59 -32.09 46.75
N ARG A 872 20.35 -31.35 47.58
CA ARG A 872 21.17 -31.90 48.68
C ARG A 872 20.50 -31.78 50.06
N ARG A 873 19.41 -31.03 50.15
CA ARG A 873 18.46 -31.05 51.26
C ARG A 873 17.30 -31.97 50.88
#